data_AF-A0A7G9L5B7-F1
#
_entry.id   AF-A0A7G9L5B7-F1
#
_cell.length_a   1.000
_cell.length_b   1.000
_cell.length_c   1.000
_cell.angle_alpha   90.00
_cell.angle_beta   90.00
_cell.angle_gamma   90.00
#
_symmetry.space_group_name_H-M   'P 1'
#
loop_
_entity.id
_entity.type
_entity.pdbx_description
1 polymer ?
#
loop_
_entity_poly.entity_id
_entity_poly.type
_entity_poly.pdbx_seq_one_letter_code
_entity_poly.pdbx_strand_id
1 'polypeptide(L)'
;MPDRETDIAVFTLEGDGSAVRVQVLRHDPSGKSLAWAGIHAGPLTSKTVEVDIANLVGADPAIESDDDRLIVRVNAIEAAGSVTVHGPTIRKKPTIRPPLTPGASGPQGLRWPVEGTEPETADTVLVFGTFDVENYGDLLFPIIAGRRLERAGLAITAVSPTSVKTAYDDAPAPIAFDALAACNPPGKAVLIGGGNIIHLRHTALPDYQDGNLRNAAYPALWVGATSLAAAYGLPVVWNAPGVPFAEQGWPAGDMLSATAAAADYLSVRDDNSRLALGVGGAAATIVPDSAVEISRVWPLEEQEPRARAVLERAGADPAGSYIAVHVKERSLGGSLEELAEQLDALAADTGRTVVLVAIGPCHGDDDVARRLGEAMQSSCVVLDRPASLQDIAAIIACADLTLCSSLHAYITSFSYGIPGVLVSLRHNLKFEAFAELVGRADDCVYDWDSALAAARSRLDDAPDRRDLLAGPISEQLDRHWDVIVAALSDPAAGNDRRAGFLRTLTAIQLKAAGAAMALPDAGSRVPASRLMTPFDLVSRFAGKPRMVIVGNAPSLRGSGRGEWIDGFDVVVRFNGCAIHGFEQDVGSRTDILVTNPYTETFHRAPADGLDCGMVLVIAPQTQRGDKAQFAQWAGDQDVLFTYTPDIYGEDLPARTGSLTTGVYAVSLLRRILRPALLGVTGFTMFQEDTAHYWSDTMPSGVKSHDLGEDAATLIGLLNGFKGQVAVTSELAWLARRIGMPLSDRIQVEPLNDPQWAEG
;
A
#
# COMPACT_ATOMS: atom_id res chain seq x y z
N MET A 1 -42.57 13.19 -8.97
CA MET A 1 -42.51 14.66 -8.84
C MET A 1 -41.08 15.09 -9.04
N PRO A 2 -40.81 16.16 -9.80
CA PRO A 2 -39.45 16.54 -10.20
C PRO A 2 -38.83 17.45 -9.13
N ASP A 3 -37.56 17.22 -8.80
CA ASP A 3 -36.61 18.26 -8.41
C ASP A 3 -35.23 17.77 -8.87
N ARG A 4 -34.93 18.10 -10.13
CA ARG A 4 -33.63 17.96 -10.77
C ARG A 4 -33.11 19.38 -10.98
N GLU A 5 -32.12 19.80 -10.20
CA GLU A 5 -31.26 20.93 -10.54
C GLU A 5 -29.82 20.53 -10.22
N THR A 6 -29.09 20.09 -11.25
CA THR A 6 -27.63 19.94 -11.19
C THR A 6 -27.09 20.89 -12.25
N ASP A 7 -26.75 22.11 -11.82
CA ASP A 7 -26.02 23.06 -12.66
C ASP A 7 -24.59 22.53 -12.83
N ILE A 8 -24.29 21.89 -13.96
CA ILE A 8 -22.93 21.50 -14.32
C ILE A 8 -22.26 22.71 -14.99
N ALA A 9 -21.42 23.43 -14.25
CA ALA A 9 -20.49 24.40 -14.83
C ALA A 9 -19.29 23.66 -15.43
N VAL A 10 -19.15 23.72 -16.75
CA VAL A 10 -17.92 23.28 -17.45
C VAL A 10 -16.99 24.47 -17.56
N PHE A 11 -15.76 24.33 -17.05
CA PHE A 11 -14.72 25.35 -17.12
C PHE A 11 -13.66 24.94 -18.15
N THR A 12 -13.35 25.82 -19.10
CA THR A 12 -12.20 25.66 -20.00
C THR A 12 -11.17 26.73 -19.67
N LEU A 13 -9.93 26.32 -19.38
CA LEU A 13 -8.82 27.20 -19.07
C LEU A 13 -7.91 27.29 -20.30
N GLU A 14 -7.90 28.43 -20.98
CA GLU A 14 -6.93 28.73 -22.03
C GLU A 14 -5.97 29.82 -21.54
N GLY A 15 -4.66 29.59 -21.61
CA GLY A 15 -3.65 30.55 -21.19
C GLY A 15 -2.22 30.16 -21.54
N ASP A 16 -1.37 31.17 -21.78
CA ASP A 16 0.07 31.07 -22.10
C ASP A 16 0.98 31.18 -20.85
N GLY A 17 0.40 31.01 -19.66
CA GLY A 17 1.07 31.14 -18.37
C GLY A 17 1.01 32.55 -17.75
N SER A 18 0.47 33.56 -18.45
CA SER A 18 0.36 34.94 -17.94
C SER A 18 -1.07 35.41 -17.62
N ALA A 19 -2.09 34.76 -18.19
CA ALA A 19 -3.50 35.03 -17.92
C ALA A 19 -4.35 33.76 -18.09
N VAL A 20 -5.48 33.69 -17.40
CA VAL A 20 -6.39 32.54 -17.44
C VAL A 20 -7.78 33.00 -17.86
N ARG A 21 -8.27 32.49 -18.98
CA ARG A 21 -9.67 32.71 -19.39
C ARG A 21 -10.54 31.62 -18.77
N VAL A 22 -11.63 32.01 -18.09
CA VAL A 22 -12.60 31.10 -17.50
C VAL A 22 -13.91 31.26 -18.23
N GLN A 23 -14.35 30.19 -18.91
CA GLN A 23 -15.67 30.15 -19.53
C GLN A 23 -16.63 29.36 -18.63
N VAL A 24 -17.80 29.92 -18.34
CA VAL A 24 -18.85 29.24 -17.58
C VAL A 24 -20.03 29.00 -18.51
N LEU A 25 -20.43 27.74 -18.64
CA LEU A 25 -21.58 27.33 -19.43
C LEU A 25 -22.74 27.00 -18.50
N ARG A 26 -23.88 27.69 -18.67
CA ARG A 26 -25.15 27.30 -18.04
C ARG A 26 -26.03 26.63 -19.08
N HIS A 27 -26.60 25.48 -18.73
CA HIS A 27 -27.64 24.83 -19.52
C HIS A 27 -29.01 25.25 -18.99
N ASP A 28 -29.82 25.88 -19.84
CA ASP A 28 -31.24 26.07 -19.54
C ASP A 28 -31.99 24.74 -19.71
N PRO A 29 -33.10 24.49 -18.96
CA PRO A 29 -33.96 23.31 -19.11
C PRO A 29 -34.40 22.97 -20.54
N SER A 30 -34.36 23.91 -21.48
CA SER A 30 -34.64 23.75 -22.92
C SER A 30 -33.47 23.23 -23.75
N GLY A 31 -32.28 23.06 -23.14
CA GLY A 31 -31.09 22.50 -23.78
C GLY A 31 -30.22 23.51 -24.54
N LYS A 32 -30.55 24.81 -24.54
CA LYS A 32 -29.67 25.86 -25.07
C LYS A 32 -28.57 26.21 -24.07
N SER A 33 -27.32 26.14 -24.50
CA SER A 33 -26.15 26.59 -23.73
C SER A 33 -26.02 28.11 -23.83
N LEU A 34 -26.01 28.80 -22.70
CA LEU A 34 -25.61 30.20 -22.60
C LEU A 34 -24.15 30.25 -22.14
N ALA A 35 -23.27 30.83 -22.95
CA ALA A 35 -21.85 30.96 -22.66
C ALA A 35 -21.55 32.30 -22.00
N TRP A 36 -20.96 32.29 -20.81
CA TRP A 36 -20.50 33.47 -20.10
C TRP A 36 -18.97 33.47 -20.05
N ALA A 37 -18.34 34.62 -20.30
CA ALA A 37 -16.90 34.75 -20.34
C ALA A 37 -16.40 35.68 -19.23
N GLY A 38 -15.59 35.13 -18.31
CA GLY A 38 -14.85 35.89 -17.31
C GLY A 38 -13.36 35.88 -17.63
N ILE A 39 -12.74 37.06 -17.65
CA ILE A 39 -11.30 37.21 -17.85
C ILE A 39 -10.68 37.52 -16.48
N HIS A 40 -9.89 36.59 -15.94
CA HIS A 40 -9.04 36.88 -14.80
C HIS A 40 -7.61 37.16 -15.30
N ALA A 41 -7.15 38.39 -15.11
CA ALA A 41 -5.81 38.83 -15.50
C ALA A 41 -4.94 39.02 -14.25
N GLY A 42 -4.28 37.96 -13.80
CA GLY A 42 -3.35 37.99 -12.67
C GLY A 42 -2.48 36.73 -12.58
N PRO A 43 -1.26 36.80 -12.03
CA PRO A 43 -0.35 35.66 -11.96
C PRO A 43 -0.89 34.57 -11.01
N LEU A 44 -0.95 33.32 -11.49
CA LEU A 44 -1.32 32.13 -10.72
C LEU A 44 -0.25 31.83 -9.66
N THR A 45 -0.38 32.44 -8.49
CA THR A 45 0.53 32.23 -7.34
C THR A 45 -0.05 31.29 -6.28
N SER A 46 -1.29 30.81 -6.46
CA SER A 46 -1.97 29.93 -5.50
C SER A 46 -2.81 28.85 -6.20
N LYS A 47 -3.10 27.74 -5.50
CA LYS A 47 -3.94 26.60 -5.97
C LYS A 47 -5.44 26.93 -6.07
N THR A 48 -5.83 28.19 -5.87
CA THR A 48 -7.23 28.64 -5.86
C THR A 48 -7.36 29.98 -6.60
N VAL A 49 -8.39 30.10 -7.44
CA VAL A 49 -8.76 31.33 -8.15
C VAL A 49 -10.16 31.74 -7.71
N GLU A 50 -10.29 32.95 -7.17
CA GLU A 50 -11.59 33.54 -6.86
C GLU A 50 -12.08 34.36 -8.05
N VAL A 51 -13.31 34.11 -8.49
CA VAL A 51 -13.95 34.85 -9.57
C VAL A 51 -15.18 35.56 -9.02
N ASP A 52 -15.18 36.88 -9.18
CA ASP A 52 -16.31 37.75 -8.85
C ASP A 52 -17.33 37.70 -10.00
N ILE A 53 -18.55 37.27 -9.68
CA ILE A 53 -19.61 37.04 -10.66
C ILE A 53 -20.08 38.37 -11.27
N ALA A 54 -19.96 39.49 -10.54
CA ALA A 54 -20.39 40.81 -10.99
C ALA A 54 -19.55 41.37 -12.17
N ASN A 55 -18.36 40.82 -12.42
CA ASN A 55 -17.46 41.25 -13.49
C ASN A 55 -17.58 40.43 -14.79
N LEU A 56 -18.54 39.50 -14.87
CA LEU A 56 -18.81 38.70 -16.07
C LEU A 56 -19.53 39.58 -17.11
N VAL A 57 -18.86 39.84 -18.24
CA VAL A 57 -19.40 40.69 -19.31
C VAL A 57 -20.59 39.99 -19.96
N GLY A 58 -21.79 40.56 -19.79
CA GLY A 58 -23.03 40.07 -20.39
C GLY A 58 -24.09 39.54 -19.43
N ALA A 59 -23.98 39.83 -18.12
CA ALA A 59 -25.02 39.45 -17.16
C ALA A 59 -26.37 40.11 -17.47
N ASP A 60 -27.41 39.28 -17.58
CA ASP A 60 -28.81 39.69 -17.63
C ASP A 60 -29.16 40.40 -16.30
N PRO A 61 -29.69 41.65 -16.29
CA PRO A 61 -29.93 42.43 -15.08
C PRO A 61 -30.99 41.87 -14.11
N ALA A 62 -31.52 40.66 -14.34
CA ALA A 62 -32.55 40.02 -13.52
C ALA A 62 -32.03 39.10 -12.40
N ILE A 63 -30.73 39.13 -12.09
CA ILE A 63 -30.12 38.29 -11.06
C ILE A 63 -29.80 39.15 -9.83
N GLU A 64 -30.68 39.11 -8.82
CA GLU A 64 -30.35 39.53 -7.45
C GLU A 64 -29.96 38.28 -6.64
N SER A 65 -28.74 38.25 -6.10
CA SER A 65 -28.19 37.18 -5.28
C SER A 65 -27.27 37.79 -4.21
N ASP A 66 -27.50 37.47 -2.94
CA ASP A 66 -26.80 38.08 -1.79
C ASP A 66 -25.38 37.52 -1.51
N ASP A 67 -24.84 36.65 -2.37
CA ASP A 67 -23.48 36.09 -2.23
C ASP A 67 -22.75 36.02 -3.61
N ASP A 68 -21.88 37.00 -3.88
CA ASP A 68 -21.30 37.29 -5.22
C ASP A 68 -19.95 36.61 -5.54
N ARG A 69 -19.58 35.50 -4.89
CA ARG A 69 -18.24 34.89 -5.06
C ARG A 69 -18.24 33.41 -5.43
N LEU A 70 -17.58 33.09 -6.55
CA LEU A 70 -17.28 31.71 -6.96
C LEU A 70 -15.81 31.38 -6.68
N ILE A 71 -15.55 30.36 -5.86
CA ILE A 71 -14.20 29.87 -5.56
C ILE A 71 -13.89 28.65 -6.41
N VAL A 72 -12.88 28.73 -7.28
CA VAL A 72 -12.45 27.64 -8.17
C VAL A 72 -11.07 27.14 -7.72
N ARG A 73 -10.96 25.85 -7.34
CA ARG A 73 -9.66 25.22 -7.02
C ARG A 73 -9.04 24.60 -8.27
N VAL A 74 -7.75 24.87 -8.49
CA VAL A 74 -6.97 24.35 -9.62
C VAL A 74 -5.89 23.40 -9.08
N ASN A 75 -6.04 22.11 -9.34
CA ASN A 75 -5.22 21.08 -8.69
C ASN A 75 -3.89 20.75 -9.40
N ALA A 76 -3.70 21.15 -10.67
CA ALA A 76 -2.42 21.00 -11.37
C ALA A 76 -2.30 21.96 -12.57
N ILE A 77 -1.09 22.48 -12.82
CA ILE A 77 -0.71 23.15 -14.07
C ILE A 77 0.33 22.26 -14.73
N GLU A 78 -0.04 21.54 -15.78
CA GLU A 78 0.92 20.79 -16.59
C GLU A 78 1.57 21.73 -17.62
N ALA A 79 2.89 21.61 -17.81
CA ALA A 79 3.61 22.37 -18.81
C ALA A 79 3.09 22.01 -20.21
N ALA A 80 2.49 23.01 -20.86
CA ALA A 80 1.89 23.00 -22.20
C ALA A 80 0.61 22.15 -22.37
N GLY A 81 -0.55 22.81 -22.18
CA GLY A 81 -1.64 22.72 -23.16
C GLY A 81 -3.02 22.23 -22.71
N SER A 82 -3.22 21.70 -21.50
CA SER A 82 -4.57 21.41 -21.01
C SER A 82 -4.63 21.24 -19.49
N VAL A 83 -5.57 21.92 -18.84
CA VAL A 83 -5.89 21.75 -17.41
C VAL A 83 -7.28 21.16 -17.29
N THR A 84 -7.42 20.05 -16.54
CA THR A 84 -8.71 19.41 -16.26
C THR A 84 -9.21 19.85 -14.87
N VAL A 85 -10.43 20.36 -14.78
CA VAL A 85 -11.07 20.80 -13.52
C VAL A 85 -12.31 19.94 -13.25
N HIS A 86 -12.40 19.36 -12.05
CA HIS A 86 -13.62 18.73 -11.52
C HIS A 86 -14.36 19.72 -10.61
N GLY A 87 -15.65 19.92 -10.85
CA GLY A 87 -16.43 21.11 -10.42
C GLY A 87 -16.77 21.25 -8.91
N PRO A 88 -17.31 22.42 -8.49
CA PRO A 88 -17.59 22.74 -7.09
C PRO A 88 -18.97 22.28 -6.58
N THR A 89 -19.13 22.17 -5.26
CA THR A 89 -20.39 21.85 -4.56
C THR A 89 -21.07 23.14 -4.06
N ILE A 90 -22.34 23.38 -4.42
CA ILE A 90 -23.16 24.48 -3.90
C ILE A 90 -24.06 23.94 -2.76
N ARG A 91 -24.02 24.55 -1.56
CA ARG A 91 -24.88 24.15 -0.42
C ARG A 91 -26.04 25.14 -0.22
N LYS A 92 -27.29 24.65 -0.16
CA LYS A 92 -28.45 25.36 0.44
C LYS A 92 -29.08 24.52 1.55
N LYS A 93 -29.48 25.17 2.66
CA LYS A 93 -30.19 24.55 3.80
C LYS A 93 -31.69 24.37 3.51
N PRO A 94 -32.31 23.18 3.73
CA PRO A 94 -33.76 23.03 3.74
C PRO A 94 -34.37 23.26 5.13
N THR A 95 -35.62 23.73 5.14
CA THR A 95 -36.44 24.04 6.32
C THR A 95 -37.31 22.84 6.73
N ILE A 96 -37.48 22.66 8.05
CA ILE A 96 -38.03 21.48 8.74
C ILE A 96 -39.58 21.47 8.76
N ARG A 97 -40.19 20.27 8.71
CA ARG A 97 -41.53 19.98 9.26
C ARG A 97 -41.45 18.87 10.32
N PRO A 98 -42.33 18.85 11.36
CA PRO A 98 -42.14 18.00 12.54
C PRO A 98 -42.63 16.56 12.35
N PRO A 99 -42.17 15.61 13.21
CA PRO A 99 -42.35 14.18 13.03
C PRO A 99 -43.64 13.63 13.66
N LEU A 100 -44.08 12.48 13.16
CA LEU A 100 -45.06 11.60 13.80
C LEU A 100 -44.34 10.72 14.84
N THR A 101 -44.88 10.67 16.05
CA THR A 101 -44.36 9.96 17.24
C THR A 101 -44.23 8.44 17.07
N PRO A 102 -43.17 7.79 17.60
CA PRO A 102 -43.05 6.33 17.64
C PRO A 102 -43.66 5.71 18.91
N GLY A 103 -44.35 4.59 18.75
CA GLY A 103 -44.81 3.72 19.83
C GLY A 103 -43.70 2.78 20.31
N ALA A 104 -43.56 2.66 21.62
CA ALA A 104 -42.53 1.92 22.32
C ALA A 104 -42.77 0.40 22.36
N SER A 105 -41.72 -0.38 22.16
CA SER A 105 -41.55 -1.72 22.72
C SER A 105 -40.06 -2.07 22.78
N GLY A 106 -39.53 -2.35 23.98
CA GLY A 106 -38.10 -2.53 24.24
C GLY A 106 -37.50 -3.86 23.75
N PRO A 107 -36.16 -4.00 23.80
CA PRO A 107 -35.44 -5.15 23.24
C PRO A 107 -35.57 -6.44 24.06
N GLN A 108 -35.89 -7.54 23.39
CA GLN A 108 -35.45 -8.88 23.79
C GLN A 108 -34.12 -9.19 23.07
N GLY A 109 -33.22 -9.94 23.72
CA GLY A 109 -31.85 -10.17 23.27
C GLY A 109 -31.72 -10.90 21.92
N LEU A 110 -30.65 -10.58 21.18
CA LEU A 110 -30.29 -11.19 19.89
C LEU A 110 -30.19 -12.72 20.02
N ARG A 111 -30.84 -13.45 19.09
CA ARG A 111 -30.71 -14.90 18.98
C ARG A 111 -29.63 -15.28 17.98
N TRP A 112 -28.54 -15.88 18.47
CA TRP A 112 -27.52 -16.52 17.65
C TRP A 112 -27.91 -17.98 17.36
N PRO A 113 -27.60 -18.55 16.18
CA PRO A 113 -27.67 -19.99 15.98
C PRO A 113 -26.76 -20.71 16.98
N VAL A 114 -27.23 -21.80 17.60
CA VAL A 114 -26.49 -22.57 18.60
C VAL A 114 -25.60 -23.60 17.91
N GLU A 115 -24.35 -23.76 18.36
CA GLU A 115 -23.42 -24.80 17.91
C GLU A 115 -24.08 -26.19 17.89
N GLY A 116 -23.92 -26.92 16.78
CA GLY A 116 -24.38 -28.31 16.65
C GLY A 116 -25.83 -28.49 16.16
N THR A 117 -26.53 -27.43 15.80
CA THR A 117 -27.76 -27.53 15.01
C THR A 117 -27.39 -27.59 13.52
N GLU A 118 -27.85 -28.62 12.80
CA GLU A 118 -27.81 -28.57 11.32
C GLU A 118 -28.50 -27.27 10.88
N PRO A 119 -27.97 -26.54 9.90
CA PRO A 119 -28.49 -25.24 9.54
C PRO A 119 -29.83 -25.38 8.79
N GLU A 120 -30.89 -25.66 9.54
CA GLU A 120 -32.27 -25.41 9.12
C GLU A 120 -32.56 -23.91 9.32
N THR A 121 -32.46 -23.09 8.28
CA THR A 121 -33.43 -22.00 8.01
C THR A 121 -33.07 -21.29 6.70
N ALA A 122 -33.99 -21.27 5.73
CA ALA A 122 -33.89 -20.53 4.47
C ALA A 122 -33.84 -18.98 4.62
N ASP A 123 -33.71 -18.44 5.85
CA ASP A 123 -33.81 -17.02 6.18
C ASP A 123 -32.51 -16.37 6.69
N THR A 124 -31.37 -17.05 6.51
CA THR A 124 -30.07 -16.60 7.02
C THR A 124 -29.26 -15.82 5.98
N VAL A 125 -28.61 -14.73 6.39
CA VAL A 125 -27.63 -13.96 5.60
C VAL A 125 -26.22 -14.36 6.01
N LEU A 126 -25.39 -14.75 5.04
CA LEU A 126 -23.98 -15.06 5.27
C LEU A 126 -23.18 -13.76 5.27
N VAL A 127 -22.65 -13.37 6.42
CA VAL A 127 -21.87 -12.14 6.59
C VAL A 127 -20.39 -12.49 6.54
N PHE A 128 -19.65 -11.97 5.57
CA PHE A 128 -18.22 -12.26 5.38
C PHE A 128 -17.36 -11.15 5.96
N GLY A 129 -16.37 -11.52 6.78
CA GLY A 129 -15.38 -10.60 7.32
C GLY A 129 -14.34 -11.31 8.20
N THR A 130 -13.43 -10.54 8.79
CA THR A 130 -12.37 -11.03 9.68
C THR A 130 -12.88 -11.11 11.13
N PHE A 131 -13.78 -12.06 11.40
CA PHE A 131 -14.44 -12.24 12.72
C PHE A 131 -13.79 -13.33 13.58
N ASP A 132 -12.69 -13.90 13.10
CA ASP A 132 -11.87 -14.92 13.73
C ASP A 132 -10.53 -14.36 14.26
N VAL A 133 -10.41 -13.03 14.32
CA VAL A 133 -9.21 -12.30 14.76
C VAL A 133 -9.61 -11.28 15.82
N GLU A 134 -8.75 -11.08 16.83
CA GLU A 134 -8.98 -10.15 17.94
C GLU A 134 -8.82 -8.69 17.53
N ASN A 135 -9.80 -8.19 16.76
CA ASN A 135 -9.93 -6.79 16.36
C ASN A 135 -11.33 -6.30 16.74
N TYR A 136 -11.40 -5.42 17.75
CA TYR A 136 -12.66 -4.88 18.26
C TYR A 136 -13.58 -4.37 17.15
N GLY A 137 -13.06 -3.59 16.22
CA GLY A 137 -13.87 -2.95 15.19
C GLY A 137 -14.46 -3.91 14.18
N ASP A 138 -13.65 -4.85 13.68
CA ASP A 138 -14.12 -5.84 12.70
C ASP A 138 -15.18 -6.76 13.31
N LEU A 139 -15.07 -7.05 14.62
CA LEU A 139 -16.04 -7.87 15.36
C LEU A 139 -17.37 -7.16 15.64
N LEU A 140 -17.47 -5.82 15.50
CA LEU A 140 -18.74 -5.11 15.66
C LEU A 140 -19.70 -5.32 14.47
N PHE A 141 -19.17 -5.49 13.26
CA PHE A 141 -19.97 -5.59 12.05
C PHE A 141 -21.04 -6.69 12.08
N PRO A 142 -20.75 -7.94 12.48
CA PRO A 142 -21.76 -8.99 12.55
C PRO A 142 -22.81 -8.71 13.64
N ILE A 143 -22.44 -8.08 14.76
CA ILE A 143 -23.37 -7.70 15.82
C ILE A 143 -24.37 -6.66 15.31
N ILE A 144 -23.87 -5.61 14.64
CA ILE A 144 -24.69 -4.53 14.08
C ILE A 144 -25.57 -5.05 12.95
N ALA A 145 -25.00 -5.85 12.03
CA ALA A 145 -25.75 -6.47 10.95
C ALA A 145 -26.86 -7.37 11.49
N GLY A 146 -26.57 -8.20 12.49
CA GLY A 146 -27.57 -9.03 13.16
C GLY A 146 -28.73 -8.20 13.70
N ARG A 147 -28.43 -7.11 14.41
CA ARG A 147 -29.47 -6.22 14.98
C ARG A 147 -30.33 -5.53 13.91
N ARG A 148 -29.72 -5.14 12.80
CA ARG A 148 -30.40 -4.44 11.69
C ARG A 148 -31.26 -5.38 10.86
N LEU A 149 -30.75 -6.57 10.57
CA LEU A 149 -31.42 -7.58 9.76
C LEU A 149 -32.52 -8.33 10.55
N GLU A 150 -32.38 -8.46 11.87
CA GLU A 150 -33.41 -9.05 12.75
C GLU A 150 -34.77 -8.32 12.61
N ARG A 151 -34.76 -6.99 12.40
CA ARG A 151 -35.98 -6.19 12.17
C ARG A 151 -36.75 -6.60 10.91
N ALA A 152 -36.05 -7.17 9.94
CA ALA A 152 -36.61 -7.72 8.71
C ALA A 152 -36.88 -9.24 8.81
N GLY A 153 -36.75 -9.84 9.99
CA GLY A 153 -36.94 -11.28 10.21
C GLY A 153 -35.78 -12.13 9.68
N LEU A 154 -34.58 -11.55 9.56
CA LEU A 154 -33.41 -12.21 8.99
C LEU A 154 -32.40 -12.55 10.08
N ALA A 155 -31.93 -13.80 10.09
CA ALA A 155 -30.81 -14.22 10.90
C ALA A 155 -29.48 -13.99 10.16
N ILE A 156 -28.36 -14.03 10.87
CA ILE A 156 -27.03 -13.98 10.26
C ILE A 156 -26.18 -15.19 10.64
N THR A 157 -25.23 -15.52 9.77
CA THR A 157 -24.10 -16.40 10.07
C THR A 157 -22.82 -15.68 9.71
N ALA A 158 -21.93 -15.52 10.69
CA ALA A 158 -20.61 -14.94 10.50
C ALA A 158 -19.71 -15.94 9.77
N VAL A 159 -19.01 -15.48 8.73
CA VAL A 159 -18.10 -16.27 7.90
C VAL A 159 -16.74 -15.60 7.86
N SER A 160 -15.69 -16.36 8.12
CA SER A 160 -14.32 -15.85 8.19
C SER A 160 -13.31 -16.81 7.55
N PRO A 161 -12.03 -16.39 7.37
CA PRO A 161 -10.97 -17.24 6.84
C PRO A 161 -10.84 -18.57 7.59
N THR A 162 -11.05 -18.55 8.90
CA THR A 162 -11.04 -19.72 9.78
C THR A 162 -12.29 -19.72 10.68
N SER A 163 -12.41 -20.76 11.52
CA SER A 163 -13.43 -20.87 12.58
C SER A 163 -12.86 -20.57 13.97
N VAL A 164 -11.69 -19.93 14.05
CA VAL A 164 -11.07 -19.58 15.34
C VAL A 164 -12.00 -18.64 16.09
N LYS A 165 -12.33 -19.01 17.33
CA LYS A 165 -13.08 -18.17 18.24
C LYS A 165 -12.12 -17.22 18.94
N THR A 166 -12.48 -15.94 18.97
CA THR A 166 -11.71 -14.90 19.68
C THR A 166 -11.90 -15.01 21.20
N ALA A 167 -11.03 -14.36 21.97
CA ALA A 167 -11.14 -14.34 23.44
C ALA A 167 -12.32 -13.50 23.98
N TYR A 168 -13.04 -12.77 23.13
CA TYR A 168 -14.17 -11.94 23.57
C TYR A 168 -15.46 -12.75 23.71
N ASP A 169 -16.08 -12.70 24.90
CA ASP A 169 -17.26 -13.51 25.23
C ASP A 169 -18.48 -13.23 24.34
N ASP A 170 -18.62 -12.00 23.86
CA ASP A 170 -19.72 -11.49 23.06
C ASP A 170 -19.40 -11.38 21.56
N ALA A 171 -18.21 -11.83 21.13
CA ALA A 171 -17.88 -11.93 19.72
C ALA A 171 -18.64 -13.12 19.07
N PRO A 172 -19.27 -12.92 17.90
CA PRO A 172 -19.90 -14.00 17.16
C PRO A 172 -18.88 -15.07 16.75
N ALA A 173 -19.22 -16.35 16.95
CA ALA A 173 -18.39 -17.45 16.46
C ALA A 173 -18.56 -17.60 14.94
N PRO A 174 -17.49 -17.45 14.14
CA PRO A 174 -17.58 -17.60 12.70
C PRO A 174 -17.48 -19.06 12.28
N ILE A 175 -18.06 -19.37 11.12
CA ILE A 175 -17.71 -20.58 10.38
C ILE A 175 -16.59 -20.26 9.37
N ALA A 176 -15.73 -21.25 9.11
CA ALA A 176 -14.68 -21.11 8.11
C ALA A 176 -15.27 -21.11 6.69
N PHE A 177 -14.74 -20.27 5.80
CA PHE A 177 -15.25 -20.17 4.43
C PHE A 177 -15.08 -21.46 3.61
N ASP A 178 -14.09 -22.29 3.92
CA ASP A 178 -13.86 -23.57 3.23
C ASP A 178 -14.93 -24.62 3.60
N ALA A 179 -15.46 -24.56 4.83
CA ALA A 179 -16.59 -25.38 5.27
C ALA A 179 -17.86 -25.08 4.45
N LEU A 180 -18.03 -23.86 3.94
CA LEU A 180 -19.14 -23.49 3.06
C LEU A 180 -19.05 -24.12 1.67
N ALA A 181 -17.84 -24.38 1.17
CA ALA A 181 -17.66 -24.99 -0.15
C ALA A 181 -18.03 -26.49 -0.15
N ALA A 182 -17.97 -27.14 1.01
CA ALA A 182 -18.32 -28.55 1.19
C ALA A 182 -19.81 -28.80 1.44
N CYS A 183 -20.59 -27.75 1.70
CA CYS A 183 -22.02 -27.83 2.02
C CYS A 183 -22.86 -27.07 0.97
N ASN A 184 -24.12 -27.45 0.78
CA ASN A 184 -25.09 -26.55 0.15
C ASN A 184 -25.22 -25.33 1.07
N PRO A 185 -24.83 -24.11 0.67
CA PRO A 185 -24.69 -23.01 1.60
C PRO A 185 -26.06 -22.71 2.22
N PRO A 186 -26.16 -22.66 3.55
CA PRO A 186 -27.44 -22.58 4.24
C PRO A 186 -28.10 -21.19 4.22
N GLY A 187 -27.59 -20.25 3.42
CA GLY A 187 -28.03 -18.86 3.42
C GLY A 187 -28.84 -18.48 2.18
N LYS A 188 -29.69 -17.47 2.32
CA LYS A 188 -30.42 -16.86 1.20
C LYS A 188 -29.73 -15.66 0.58
N ALA A 189 -28.64 -15.17 1.16
CA ALA A 189 -27.89 -14.02 0.67
C ALA A 189 -26.46 -13.96 1.21
N VAL A 190 -25.62 -13.18 0.54
CA VAL A 190 -24.25 -12.85 0.97
C VAL A 190 -24.15 -11.34 1.25
N LEU A 191 -23.63 -11.01 2.43
CA LEU A 191 -23.27 -9.66 2.83
C LEU A 191 -21.76 -9.59 3.01
N ILE A 192 -21.12 -8.73 2.23
CA ILE A 192 -19.70 -8.38 2.42
C ILE A 192 -19.65 -7.38 3.58
N GLY A 193 -18.97 -7.76 4.67
CA GLY A 193 -18.88 -6.97 5.88
C GLY A 193 -18.13 -5.65 5.71
N GLY A 194 -18.05 -4.88 6.80
CA GLY A 194 -17.26 -3.66 6.85
C GLY A 194 -15.76 -3.91 6.96
N GLY A 195 -15.01 -2.88 7.35
CA GLY A 195 -13.56 -3.00 7.58
C GLY A 195 -12.72 -2.93 6.30
N ASN A 196 -11.40 -3.08 6.43
CA ASN A 196 -10.44 -2.94 5.32
C ASN A 196 -10.25 -4.25 4.54
N ILE A 197 -11.34 -4.88 4.11
CA ILE A 197 -11.30 -6.27 3.63
C ILE A 197 -11.18 -6.43 2.10
N ILE A 198 -11.34 -5.35 1.32
CA ILE A 198 -11.33 -5.41 -0.15
C ILE A 198 -9.92 -5.17 -0.70
N HIS A 199 -9.11 -6.23 -0.74
CA HIS A 199 -7.80 -6.21 -1.42
C HIS A 199 -7.30 -7.59 -1.79
N LEU A 200 -6.24 -7.63 -2.60
CA LEU A 200 -5.53 -8.86 -3.00
C LEU A 200 -4.16 -9.02 -2.36
N ARG A 201 -3.74 -8.06 -1.54
CA ARG A 201 -2.45 -8.10 -0.86
C ARG A 201 -2.37 -9.22 0.16
N HIS A 202 -1.17 -9.78 0.31
CA HIS A 202 -0.83 -10.69 1.39
C HIS A 202 -1.06 -10.03 2.75
N THR A 203 -1.64 -10.79 3.67
CA THR A 203 -1.84 -10.32 5.04
C THR A 203 -0.56 -10.42 5.86
N ALA A 204 -0.35 -9.43 6.72
CA ALA A 204 0.69 -9.45 7.76
C ALA A 204 0.12 -9.91 9.12
N LEU A 205 -1.18 -10.25 9.20
CA LEU A 205 -1.79 -10.74 10.43
C LEU A 205 -1.15 -12.08 10.82
N PRO A 206 -0.66 -12.24 12.06
CA PRO A 206 -0.08 -13.50 12.55
C PRO A 206 -1.03 -14.69 12.36
N ASP A 207 -2.33 -14.46 12.57
CA ASP A 207 -3.40 -15.46 12.54
C ASP A 207 -3.57 -16.14 11.18
N TYR A 208 -3.10 -15.51 10.11
CA TYR A 208 -3.26 -15.99 8.73
C TYR A 208 -1.92 -16.30 8.06
N GLN A 209 -0.85 -16.56 8.82
CA GLN A 209 0.45 -16.90 8.21
C GLN A 209 0.56 -18.36 7.75
N ASP A 210 -0.41 -19.21 8.10
CA ASP A 210 -0.37 -20.63 7.81
C ASP A 210 -0.80 -20.98 6.38
N GLY A 211 0.03 -21.77 5.70
CA GLY A 211 -0.27 -22.36 4.39
C GLY A 211 -0.66 -21.32 3.34
N ASN A 212 -1.80 -21.55 2.68
CA ASN A 212 -2.32 -20.67 1.62
C ASN A 212 -3.17 -19.50 2.16
N LEU A 213 -3.51 -19.47 3.46
CA LEU A 213 -4.36 -18.43 4.04
C LEU A 213 -3.73 -17.04 3.92
N ARG A 214 -2.40 -16.96 3.98
CA ARG A 214 -1.65 -15.71 3.81
C ARG A 214 -2.03 -14.95 2.53
N ASN A 215 -2.37 -15.69 1.49
CA ASN A 215 -2.69 -15.15 0.17
C ASN A 215 -4.20 -15.16 -0.10
N ALA A 216 -4.93 -16.12 0.49
CA ALA A 216 -6.32 -16.37 0.18
C ALA A 216 -7.32 -15.68 1.13
N ALA A 217 -6.92 -15.34 2.36
CA ALA A 217 -7.83 -14.86 3.41
C ALA A 217 -8.69 -13.67 2.94
N TYR A 218 -8.07 -12.57 2.52
CA TYR A 218 -8.80 -11.39 2.07
C TYR A 218 -9.51 -11.57 0.73
N PRO A 219 -8.90 -12.13 -0.33
CA PRO A 219 -9.62 -12.42 -1.57
C PRO A 219 -10.87 -13.29 -1.36
N ALA A 220 -10.82 -14.27 -0.45
CA ALA A 220 -11.96 -15.14 -0.16
C ALA A 220 -13.17 -14.37 0.41
N LEU A 221 -12.93 -13.30 1.20
CA LEU A 221 -13.99 -12.51 1.83
C LEU A 221 -14.87 -11.74 0.85
N TRP A 222 -14.40 -11.46 -0.37
CA TRP A 222 -15.16 -10.69 -1.35
C TRP A 222 -15.26 -11.38 -2.72
N VAL A 223 -14.16 -11.85 -3.31
CA VAL A 223 -14.19 -12.64 -4.55
C VAL A 223 -14.79 -14.01 -4.28
N GLY A 224 -14.33 -14.69 -3.22
CA GLY A 224 -14.84 -16.01 -2.82
C GLY A 224 -16.32 -15.94 -2.44
N ALA A 225 -16.69 -14.97 -1.59
CA ALA A 225 -18.08 -14.70 -1.20
C ALA A 225 -18.99 -14.44 -2.42
N THR A 226 -18.54 -13.62 -3.37
CA THR A 226 -19.32 -13.34 -4.60
C THR A 226 -19.37 -14.55 -5.53
N SER A 227 -18.32 -15.38 -5.57
CA SER A 227 -18.31 -16.64 -6.32
C SER A 227 -19.31 -17.64 -5.77
N LEU A 228 -19.37 -17.78 -4.44
CA LEU A 228 -20.39 -18.58 -3.77
C LEU A 228 -21.79 -18.07 -4.13
N ALA A 229 -22.03 -16.77 -3.96
CA ALA A 229 -23.32 -16.19 -4.27
C ALA A 229 -23.72 -16.39 -5.74
N ALA A 230 -22.79 -16.22 -6.68
CA ALA A 230 -23.05 -16.43 -8.10
C ALA A 230 -23.35 -17.89 -8.43
N ALA A 231 -22.65 -18.85 -7.80
CA ALA A 231 -22.88 -20.28 -8.01
C ALA A 231 -24.27 -20.74 -7.54
N TYR A 232 -24.78 -20.13 -6.46
CA TYR A 232 -26.06 -20.49 -5.84
C TYR A 232 -27.20 -19.50 -6.13
N GLY A 233 -26.96 -18.49 -6.98
CA GLY A 233 -27.97 -17.47 -7.32
C GLY A 233 -28.38 -16.56 -6.16
N LEU A 234 -27.51 -16.39 -5.16
CA LEU A 234 -27.78 -15.55 -3.99
C LEU A 234 -27.49 -14.07 -4.30
N PRO A 235 -28.26 -13.12 -3.75
CA PRO A 235 -27.94 -11.70 -3.82
C PRO A 235 -26.67 -11.39 -3.02
N VAL A 236 -25.90 -10.40 -3.49
CA VAL A 236 -24.65 -9.92 -2.88
C VAL A 236 -24.78 -8.44 -2.56
N VAL A 237 -24.60 -8.08 -1.30
CA VAL A 237 -24.64 -6.68 -0.85
C VAL A 237 -23.36 -6.33 -0.10
N TRP A 238 -22.92 -5.08 -0.20
CA TRP A 238 -21.75 -4.58 0.52
C TRP A 238 -22.21 -3.68 1.68
N ASN A 239 -21.73 -3.93 2.90
CA ASN A 239 -21.97 -3.11 4.09
C ASN A 239 -20.79 -2.15 4.31
N ALA A 240 -20.67 -1.20 3.38
CA ALA A 240 -19.67 -0.13 3.40
C ALA A 240 -18.21 -0.58 3.73
N PRO A 241 -17.66 -1.63 3.10
CA PRO A 241 -16.26 -1.96 3.30
C PRO A 241 -15.33 -0.83 2.83
N GLY A 242 -14.14 -0.79 3.42
CA GLY A 242 -13.01 0.00 2.95
C GLY A 242 -12.24 -0.71 1.85
N VAL A 243 -11.83 0.05 0.83
CA VAL A 243 -11.00 -0.42 -0.29
C VAL A 243 -9.64 0.27 -0.19
N PRO A 244 -8.67 -0.30 0.56
CA PRO A 244 -7.44 0.40 0.92
C PRO A 244 -6.48 0.65 -0.24
N PHE A 245 -6.63 -0.03 -1.38
CA PHE A 245 -5.69 0.06 -2.50
C PHE A 245 -6.44 0.12 -3.84
N ALA A 246 -5.98 1.00 -4.73
CA ALA A 246 -6.40 1.00 -6.12
C ALA A 246 -5.70 -0.16 -6.85
N GLU A 247 -6.38 -1.31 -6.96
CA GLU A 247 -5.89 -2.44 -7.74
C GLU A 247 -6.08 -2.13 -9.24
N GLN A 248 -4.98 -1.88 -9.97
CA GLN A 248 -5.03 -1.55 -11.39
C GLN A 248 -4.43 -2.68 -12.26
N GLY A 249 -5.00 -2.85 -13.45
CA GLY A 249 -4.50 -3.79 -14.45
C GLY A 249 -4.91 -5.25 -14.22
N TRP A 250 -4.52 -6.12 -15.15
CA TRP A 250 -4.88 -7.54 -15.12
C TRP A 250 -3.96 -8.34 -14.16
N PRO A 251 -4.48 -9.30 -13.37
CA PRO A 251 -5.89 -9.66 -13.23
C PRO A 251 -6.62 -8.90 -12.12
N ALA A 252 -5.90 -8.13 -11.30
CA ALA A 252 -6.39 -7.57 -10.04
C ALA A 252 -7.55 -6.57 -10.23
N GLY A 253 -7.40 -5.60 -11.13
CA GLY A 253 -8.41 -4.59 -11.42
C GLY A 253 -9.65 -5.17 -12.11
N ASP A 254 -9.47 -6.15 -13.00
CA ASP A 254 -10.59 -6.83 -13.67
C ASP A 254 -11.44 -7.61 -12.66
N MET A 255 -10.80 -8.28 -11.70
CA MET A 255 -11.48 -9.00 -10.65
C MET A 255 -12.19 -8.05 -9.68
N LEU A 256 -11.55 -6.93 -9.30
CA LEU A 256 -12.17 -5.90 -8.47
C LEU A 256 -13.43 -5.33 -9.13
N SER A 257 -13.30 -4.89 -10.39
CA SER A 257 -14.39 -4.32 -11.17
C SER A 257 -15.54 -5.32 -11.38
N ALA A 258 -15.22 -6.57 -11.74
CA ALA A 258 -16.24 -7.60 -11.94
C ALA A 258 -16.97 -7.97 -10.64
N THR A 259 -16.26 -8.00 -9.50
CA THR A 259 -16.88 -8.31 -8.21
C THR A 259 -17.78 -7.18 -7.74
N ALA A 260 -17.34 -5.92 -7.88
CA ALA A 260 -18.17 -4.76 -7.57
C ALA A 260 -19.42 -4.68 -8.46
N ALA A 261 -19.28 -4.97 -9.76
CA ALA A 261 -20.39 -5.01 -10.71
C ALA A 261 -21.38 -6.17 -10.46
N ALA A 262 -20.97 -7.21 -9.73
CA ALA A 262 -21.85 -8.34 -9.38
C ALA A 262 -22.81 -8.01 -8.22
N ALA A 263 -22.50 -6.97 -7.43
CA ALA A 263 -23.29 -6.60 -6.27
C ALA A 263 -24.70 -6.12 -6.66
N ASP A 264 -25.69 -6.53 -5.88
CA ASP A 264 -27.07 -6.03 -5.94
C ASP A 264 -27.19 -4.68 -5.22
N TYR A 265 -26.31 -4.45 -4.24
CA TYR A 265 -26.10 -3.14 -3.65
C TYR A 265 -24.61 -2.93 -3.35
N LEU A 266 -24.03 -1.94 -4.03
CA LEU A 266 -22.63 -1.56 -3.89
C LEU A 266 -22.51 -0.31 -3.02
N SER A 267 -21.89 -0.45 -1.86
CA SER A 267 -21.56 0.66 -0.99
C SER A 267 -20.12 0.56 -0.47
N VAL A 268 -19.54 1.70 -0.13
CA VAL A 268 -18.19 1.83 0.42
C VAL A 268 -18.19 2.92 1.48
N ARG A 269 -17.26 2.86 2.44
CA ARG A 269 -17.32 3.79 3.58
C ARG A 269 -16.85 5.22 3.31
N ASP A 270 -16.03 5.42 2.29
CA ASP A 270 -15.37 6.70 2.02
C ASP A 270 -15.05 6.92 0.53
N ASP A 271 -14.80 8.17 0.15
CA ASP A 271 -14.47 8.56 -1.23
C ASP A 271 -13.19 7.90 -1.74
N ASN A 272 -12.20 7.68 -0.88
CA ASN A 272 -10.95 7.00 -1.25
C ASN A 272 -11.23 5.56 -1.69
N SER A 273 -12.10 4.87 -0.95
CA SER A 273 -12.55 3.51 -1.27
C SER A 273 -13.34 3.49 -2.58
N ARG A 274 -14.18 4.49 -2.82
CA ARG A 274 -14.92 4.65 -4.08
C ARG A 274 -13.97 4.84 -5.26
N LEU A 275 -12.96 5.70 -5.11
CA LEU A 275 -11.96 5.94 -6.15
C LEU A 275 -11.09 4.70 -6.42
N ALA A 276 -10.76 3.94 -5.37
CA ALA A 276 -9.98 2.71 -5.48
C ALA A 276 -10.68 1.60 -6.29
N LEU A 277 -12.01 1.62 -6.38
CA LEU A 277 -12.80 0.73 -7.25
C LEU A 277 -12.69 1.08 -8.76
N GLY A 278 -12.06 2.21 -9.11
CA GLY A 278 -11.88 2.65 -10.50
C GLY A 278 -13.22 2.91 -11.20
N VAL A 279 -13.35 2.47 -12.46
CA VAL A 279 -14.55 2.70 -13.29
C VAL A 279 -15.81 2.10 -12.65
N GLY A 280 -15.70 1.00 -11.91
CA GLY A 280 -16.81 0.40 -11.17
C GLY A 280 -17.26 1.19 -9.94
N GLY A 281 -16.41 2.09 -9.42
CA GLY A 281 -16.68 2.88 -8.23
C GLY A 281 -17.73 3.98 -8.42
N ALA A 282 -18.02 4.40 -9.66
CA ALA A 282 -19.00 5.46 -9.91
C ALA A 282 -20.43 5.11 -9.45
N ALA A 283 -20.76 3.83 -9.38
CA ALA A 283 -22.06 3.34 -8.91
C ALA A 283 -22.11 3.08 -7.40
N ALA A 284 -20.97 3.14 -6.70
CA ALA A 284 -20.90 2.84 -5.27
C ALA A 284 -21.49 3.99 -4.45
N THR A 285 -22.41 3.66 -3.54
CA THR A 285 -22.93 4.62 -2.57
C THR A 285 -21.94 4.80 -1.44
N ILE A 286 -21.57 6.04 -1.12
CA ILE A 286 -20.78 6.33 0.08
C ILE A 286 -21.70 6.37 1.28
N VAL A 287 -21.36 5.60 2.32
CA VAL A 287 -22.11 5.51 3.58
C VAL A 287 -21.10 5.55 4.72
N PRO A 288 -21.35 6.26 5.83
CA PRO A 288 -20.48 6.18 7.01
C PRO A 288 -20.25 4.73 7.44
N ASP A 289 -19.11 4.47 8.07
CA ASP A 289 -18.81 3.16 8.63
C ASP A 289 -19.95 2.71 9.56
N SER A 290 -20.49 1.51 9.34
CA SER A 290 -21.68 1.04 10.07
C SER A 290 -21.44 0.83 11.56
N ALA A 291 -20.16 0.74 12.00
CA ALA A 291 -19.79 0.74 13.41
C ALA A 291 -20.24 1.99 14.18
N VAL A 292 -20.56 3.10 13.48
CA VAL A 292 -21.15 4.31 14.06
C VAL A 292 -22.46 4.02 14.81
N GLU A 293 -23.15 2.92 14.49
CA GLU A 293 -24.43 2.55 15.12
C GLU A 293 -24.29 1.82 16.45
N ILE A 294 -23.06 1.64 16.95
CA ILE A 294 -22.85 0.82 18.14
C ILE A 294 -23.63 1.32 19.36
N SER A 295 -23.82 2.63 19.52
CA SER A 295 -24.65 3.20 20.61
C SER A 295 -26.15 2.88 20.51
N ARG A 296 -26.65 2.43 19.34
CA ARG A 296 -28.03 1.91 19.17
C ARG A 296 -28.14 0.44 19.52
N VAL A 297 -27.05 -0.31 19.36
CA VAL A 297 -26.97 -1.72 19.75
C VAL A 297 -26.77 -1.81 21.25
N TRP A 298 -25.92 -0.95 21.80
CA TRP A 298 -25.51 -0.88 23.20
C TRP A 298 -25.83 0.52 23.73
N PRO A 299 -27.05 0.76 24.24
CA PRO A 299 -27.45 2.06 24.75
C PRO A 299 -26.55 2.55 25.90
N LEU A 300 -26.38 3.86 26.00
CA LEU A 300 -25.52 4.48 27.02
C LEU A 300 -25.95 4.11 28.45
N GLU A 301 -27.25 3.98 28.71
CA GLU A 301 -27.75 3.64 30.05
C GLU A 301 -27.30 2.24 30.51
N GLU A 302 -27.02 1.35 29.57
CA GLU A 302 -26.46 0.01 29.83
C GLU A 302 -24.93 0.04 29.93
N GLN A 303 -24.27 1.03 29.32
CA GLN A 303 -22.82 1.14 29.29
C GLN A 303 -22.26 1.74 30.59
N GLU A 304 -22.96 2.70 31.20
CA GLU A 304 -22.55 3.30 32.48
C GLU A 304 -22.29 2.26 33.58
N PRO A 305 -23.25 1.39 33.97
CA PRO A 305 -23.01 0.40 35.02
C PRO A 305 -21.93 -0.61 34.62
N ARG A 306 -21.78 -0.89 33.32
CA ARG A 306 -20.75 -1.80 32.82
C ARG A 306 -19.35 -1.20 32.93
N ALA A 307 -19.17 0.07 32.57
CA ALA A 307 -17.89 0.78 32.71
C ALA A 307 -17.45 0.80 34.17
N ARG A 308 -18.38 1.08 35.11
CA ARG A 308 -18.10 1.01 36.56
C ARG A 308 -17.59 -0.38 36.97
N ALA A 309 -18.26 -1.44 36.53
CA ALA A 309 -17.85 -2.81 36.83
C ALA A 309 -16.49 -3.19 36.21
N VAL A 310 -16.17 -2.67 35.01
CA VAL A 310 -14.86 -2.86 34.39
C VAL A 310 -13.77 -2.16 35.22
N LEU A 311 -13.97 -0.90 35.59
CA LEU A 311 -13.03 -0.12 36.41
C LEU A 311 -12.83 -0.76 37.79
N GLU A 312 -13.91 -1.22 38.44
CA GLU A 312 -13.85 -1.89 39.74
C GLU A 312 -13.02 -3.18 39.66
N ARG A 313 -13.24 -4.01 38.64
CA ARG A 313 -12.45 -5.24 38.40
C ARG A 313 -10.98 -4.94 38.13
N ALA A 314 -10.69 -3.79 37.53
CA ALA A 314 -9.34 -3.31 37.27
C ALA A 314 -8.71 -2.60 38.49
N GLY A 315 -9.42 -2.51 39.63
CA GLY A 315 -8.92 -1.89 40.86
C GLY A 315 -8.93 -0.36 40.87
N ALA A 316 -9.67 0.27 39.97
CA ALA A 316 -9.83 1.72 39.89
C ALA A 316 -11.15 2.20 40.53
N ASP A 317 -11.26 3.51 40.76
CA ASP A 317 -12.49 4.13 41.24
C ASP A 317 -13.62 3.97 40.21
N PRO A 318 -14.70 3.22 40.51
CA PRO A 318 -15.80 3.01 39.58
C PRO A 318 -16.58 4.29 39.26
N ALA A 319 -16.46 5.34 40.07
CA ALA A 319 -17.08 6.64 39.85
C ALA A 319 -16.07 7.71 39.38
N GLY A 320 -14.82 7.33 39.16
CA GLY A 320 -13.75 8.24 38.76
C GLY A 320 -13.91 8.76 37.33
N SER A 321 -13.51 10.01 37.11
CA SER A 321 -13.36 10.60 35.78
C SER A 321 -12.06 10.14 35.12
N TYR A 322 -12.13 9.82 33.82
CA TYR A 322 -10.98 9.26 33.12
C TYR A 322 -10.92 9.64 31.63
N ILE A 323 -9.72 9.50 31.08
CA ILE A 323 -9.41 9.66 29.66
C ILE A 323 -9.12 8.27 29.10
N ALA A 324 -9.86 7.85 28.07
CA ALA A 324 -9.59 6.60 27.38
C ALA A 324 -8.48 6.82 26.34
N VAL A 325 -7.42 6.02 26.40
CA VAL A 325 -6.26 6.18 25.53
C VAL A 325 -5.95 4.86 24.81
N HIS A 326 -5.80 4.94 23.50
CA HIS A 326 -5.44 3.80 22.66
C HIS A 326 -4.26 4.11 21.73
N VAL A 327 -3.20 3.31 21.85
CA VAL A 327 -1.94 3.51 21.12
C VAL A 327 -1.58 2.26 20.33
N LYS A 328 -1.15 2.43 19.08
CA LYS A 328 -0.51 1.39 18.27
C LYS A 328 0.98 1.65 18.21
N GLU A 329 1.80 0.59 18.23
CA GLU A 329 3.27 0.69 18.16
C GLU A 329 3.72 1.55 16.96
N ARG A 330 3.19 1.27 15.76
CA ARG A 330 3.50 2.04 14.54
C ARG A 330 3.01 3.49 14.56
N SER A 331 2.18 3.84 15.53
CA SER A 331 1.56 5.15 15.71
C SER A 331 2.19 5.94 16.86
N LEU A 332 3.30 5.47 17.46
CA LEU A 332 4.03 6.19 18.51
C LEU A 332 4.70 7.47 17.97
N GLY A 333 5.39 7.40 16.83
CA GLY A 333 6.06 8.56 16.22
C GLY A 333 7.31 9.07 16.95
N GLY A 334 7.44 8.77 18.24
CA GLY A 334 8.62 8.97 19.11
C GLY A 334 8.86 7.75 20.00
N SER A 335 9.51 7.96 21.15
CA SER A 335 9.70 6.90 22.15
C SER A 335 8.43 6.67 22.98
N LEU A 336 8.32 5.46 23.55
CA LEU A 336 7.19 5.10 24.40
C LEU A 336 7.27 5.85 25.74
N GLU A 337 8.48 6.07 26.24
CA GLU A 337 8.76 6.81 27.47
C GLU A 337 8.35 8.28 27.36
N GLU A 338 8.62 8.93 26.23
CA GLU A 338 8.16 10.30 25.96
C GLU A 338 6.63 10.40 26.03
N LEU A 339 5.91 9.44 25.41
CA LEU A 339 4.45 9.42 25.47
C LEU A 339 3.94 9.14 26.90
N ALA A 340 4.64 8.30 27.67
CA ALA A 340 4.30 8.03 29.06
C ALA A 340 4.41 9.29 29.93
N GLU A 341 5.54 10.01 29.85
CA GLU A 341 5.76 11.28 30.56
C GLU A 341 4.71 12.32 30.21
N GLN A 342 4.34 12.36 28.93
CA GLN A 342 3.30 13.23 28.41
C GLN A 342 1.90 12.91 28.95
N LEU A 343 1.55 11.62 29.04
CA LEU A 343 0.29 11.17 29.63
C LEU A 343 0.26 11.40 31.15
N ASP A 344 1.40 11.25 31.84
CA ASP A 344 1.53 11.61 33.26
C ASP A 344 1.27 13.10 33.48
N ALA A 345 1.84 13.95 32.63
CA ALA A 345 1.61 15.39 32.68
C ALA A 345 0.13 15.74 32.43
N LEU A 346 -0.51 15.05 31.47
CA LEU A 346 -1.95 15.23 31.21
C LEU A 346 -2.81 14.78 32.40
N ALA A 347 -2.51 13.63 33.00
CA ALA A 347 -3.22 13.13 34.16
C ALA A 347 -3.11 14.09 35.35
N ALA A 348 -1.90 14.59 35.63
CA ALA A 348 -1.65 15.55 36.69
C ALA A 348 -2.35 16.91 36.48
N ASP A 349 -2.35 17.41 35.24
CA ASP A 349 -2.98 18.69 34.88
C ASP A 349 -4.50 18.62 34.95
N THR A 350 -5.08 17.50 34.50
CA THR A 350 -6.53 17.35 34.34
C THR A 350 -7.22 16.71 35.54
N GLY A 351 -6.46 16.08 36.44
CA GLY A 351 -6.97 15.31 37.58
C GLY A 351 -7.72 14.03 37.20
N ARG A 352 -7.58 13.57 35.94
CA ARG A 352 -8.28 12.39 35.40
C ARG A 352 -7.36 11.19 35.36
N THR A 353 -7.92 10.02 35.63
CA THR A 353 -7.21 8.75 35.45
C THR A 353 -7.02 8.46 33.97
N VAL A 354 -5.86 7.96 33.57
CA VAL A 354 -5.65 7.44 32.21
C VAL A 354 -6.05 5.97 32.19
N VAL A 355 -6.93 5.60 31.26
CA VAL A 355 -7.32 4.20 31.00
C VAL A 355 -6.77 3.81 29.63
N LEU A 356 -5.71 3.00 29.62
CA LEU A 356 -5.11 2.43 28.42
C LEU A 356 -5.95 1.24 27.95
N VAL A 357 -6.46 1.29 26.72
CA VAL A 357 -7.37 0.26 26.18
C VAL A 357 -6.76 -0.39 24.95
N ALA A 358 -6.56 -1.70 25.00
CA ALA A 358 -6.23 -2.49 23.82
C ALA A 358 -7.48 -2.68 22.94
N ILE A 359 -7.37 -2.33 21.66
CA ILE A 359 -8.49 -2.38 20.69
C ILE A 359 -8.29 -3.51 19.69
N GLY A 360 -7.05 -3.81 19.28
CA GLY A 360 -6.74 -4.96 18.44
C GLY A 360 -5.47 -5.68 18.90
N PRO A 361 -5.56 -6.59 19.89
CA PRO A 361 -4.42 -7.44 20.28
C PRO A 361 -3.75 -8.18 19.11
N CYS A 362 -4.48 -8.47 18.02
CA CYS A 362 -3.92 -9.01 16.77
C CYS A 362 -2.84 -8.10 16.11
N HIS A 363 -2.74 -6.85 16.56
CA HIS A 363 -1.74 -5.87 16.13
C HIS A 363 -0.67 -5.59 17.20
N GLY A 364 -0.70 -6.28 18.34
CA GLY A 364 0.19 -6.06 19.47
C GLY A 364 -0.22 -4.88 20.37
N ASP A 365 -1.46 -4.41 20.26
CA ASP A 365 -1.96 -3.26 21.02
C ASP A 365 -2.00 -3.53 22.54
N ASP A 366 -2.12 -4.80 22.95
CA ASP A 366 -2.06 -5.27 24.33
C ASP A 366 -0.67 -5.11 24.95
N ASP A 367 0.38 -5.48 24.21
CA ASP A 367 1.77 -5.28 24.62
C ASP A 367 2.13 -3.81 24.75
N VAL A 368 1.68 -2.99 23.80
CA VAL A 368 1.87 -1.53 23.84
C VAL A 368 1.20 -0.92 25.06
N ALA A 369 -0.06 -1.31 25.36
CA ALA A 369 -0.79 -0.82 26.53
C ALA A 369 -0.08 -1.19 27.85
N ARG A 370 0.42 -2.43 27.98
CA ARG A 370 1.19 -2.85 29.16
C ARG A 370 2.48 -2.05 29.32
N ARG A 371 3.30 -1.98 28.26
CA ARG A 371 4.59 -1.27 28.30
C ARG A 371 4.41 0.21 28.60
N LEU A 372 3.39 0.85 28.02
CA LEU A 372 3.07 2.24 28.29
C LEU A 372 2.61 2.44 29.73
N GLY A 373 1.76 1.55 30.26
CA GLY A 373 1.36 1.59 31.66
C GLY A 373 2.53 1.37 32.64
N GLU A 374 3.48 0.49 32.30
CA GLU A 374 4.71 0.26 33.09
C GLU A 374 5.67 1.47 33.08
N ALA A 375 5.67 2.26 32.00
CA ALA A 375 6.53 3.43 31.86
C ALA A 375 5.95 4.67 32.58
N MET A 376 4.63 4.77 32.72
CA MET A 376 3.95 5.86 33.42
C MET A 376 4.26 5.87 34.92
N GLN A 377 4.37 7.07 35.49
CA GLN A 377 4.59 7.30 36.93
C GLN A 377 3.27 7.56 37.66
N SER A 378 2.26 8.09 36.98
CA SER A 378 0.92 8.30 37.52
C SER A 378 0.12 6.99 37.55
N SER A 379 -0.86 6.91 38.45
CA SER A 379 -1.76 5.75 38.50
C SER A 379 -2.61 5.70 37.23
N CYS A 380 -2.42 4.66 36.41
CA CYS A 380 -3.22 4.39 35.22
C CYS A 380 -3.93 3.03 35.35
N VAL A 381 -4.94 2.83 34.51
CA VAL A 381 -5.62 1.54 34.34
C VAL A 381 -5.20 0.95 33.02
N VAL A 382 -4.77 -0.31 33.02
CA VAL A 382 -4.40 -1.03 31.79
C VAL A 382 -5.45 -2.10 31.51
N LEU A 383 -6.18 -1.93 30.41
CA LEU A 383 -7.13 -2.89 29.85
C LEU A 383 -6.52 -3.52 28.60
N ASP A 384 -5.49 -4.36 28.80
CA ASP A 384 -4.78 -5.08 27.74
C ASP A 384 -5.53 -6.31 27.24
N ARG A 385 -6.35 -6.94 28.11
CA ARG A 385 -7.25 -8.05 27.77
C ARG A 385 -8.68 -7.82 28.26
N PRO A 386 -9.45 -6.96 27.59
CA PRO A 386 -10.87 -6.83 27.87
C PRO A 386 -11.60 -8.17 27.69
N ALA A 387 -12.53 -8.50 28.58
CA ALA A 387 -13.26 -9.78 28.53
C ALA A 387 -14.29 -9.83 27.38
N SER A 388 -14.74 -8.66 26.91
CA SER A 388 -15.79 -8.53 25.91
C SER A 388 -15.61 -7.25 25.09
N LEU A 389 -16.18 -7.24 23.89
CA LEU A 389 -16.24 -6.09 23.01
C LEU A 389 -17.03 -4.96 23.69
N GLN A 390 -18.12 -5.31 24.38
CA GLN A 390 -18.92 -4.33 25.08
C GLN A 390 -18.20 -3.71 26.29
N ASP A 391 -17.20 -4.37 26.89
CA ASP A 391 -16.36 -3.74 27.93
C ASP A 391 -15.50 -2.61 27.32
N ILE A 392 -14.92 -2.81 26.14
CA ILE A 392 -14.18 -1.78 25.40
C ILE A 392 -15.11 -0.61 25.07
N ALA A 393 -16.29 -0.90 24.52
CA ALA A 393 -17.27 0.12 24.17
C ALA A 393 -17.74 0.91 25.39
N ALA A 394 -18.00 0.25 26.51
CA ALA A 394 -18.45 0.90 27.75
C ALA A 394 -17.39 1.86 28.32
N ILE A 395 -16.12 1.45 28.31
CA ILE A 395 -15.02 2.31 28.75
C ILE A 395 -14.90 3.54 27.85
N ILE A 396 -14.98 3.40 26.54
CA ILE A 396 -14.95 4.56 25.64
C ILE A 396 -16.20 5.43 25.82
N ALA A 397 -17.39 4.82 25.95
CA ALA A 397 -18.66 5.53 26.07
C ALA A 397 -18.77 6.40 27.33
N CYS A 398 -18.07 6.03 28.41
CA CYS A 398 -18.13 6.74 29.69
C CYS A 398 -16.88 7.58 30.00
N ALA A 399 -15.93 7.67 29.06
CA ALA A 399 -14.76 8.53 29.19
C ALA A 399 -15.14 10.02 29.06
N ASP A 400 -14.31 10.90 29.64
CA ASP A 400 -14.43 12.34 29.43
C ASP A 400 -13.83 12.77 28.08
N LEU A 401 -12.85 12.01 27.58
CA LEU A 401 -12.14 12.22 26.33
C LEU A 401 -11.57 10.89 25.84
N THR A 402 -11.54 10.69 24.53
CA THR A 402 -10.81 9.59 23.88
C THR A 402 -9.61 10.12 23.10
N LEU A 403 -8.39 9.67 23.42
CA LEU A 403 -7.19 9.87 22.61
C LEU A 403 -6.82 8.56 21.93
N CYS A 404 -6.80 8.50 20.60
CA CYS A 404 -6.59 7.21 19.96
C CYS A 404 -5.87 7.27 18.63
N SER A 405 -5.18 6.17 18.31
CA SER A 405 -4.59 5.90 16.98
C SER A 405 -5.33 4.78 16.24
N SER A 406 -6.65 4.68 16.46
CA SER A 406 -7.52 3.68 15.85
C SER A 406 -8.86 4.28 15.42
N LEU A 407 -9.23 4.05 14.16
CA LEU A 407 -10.50 4.49 13.60
C LEU A 407 -11.70 4.00 14.43
N HIS A 408 -11.74 2.73 14.82
CA HIS A 408 -12.90 2.18 15.52
C HIS A 408 -13.01 2.64 16.98
N ALA A 409 -11.89 2.99 17.63
CA ALA A 409 -11.93 3.67 18.92
C ALA A 409 -12.55 5.07 18.77
N TYR A 410 -12.14 5.82 17.74
CA TYR A 410 -12.70 7.12 17.41
C TYR A 410 -14.18 7.05 17.00
N ILE A 411 -14.57 6.09 16.15
CA ILE A 411 -15.97 5.84 15.78
C ILE A 411 -16.82 5.55 17.02
N THR A 412 -16.30 4.74 17.95
CA THR A 412 -17.02 4.44 19.20
C THR A 412 -17.18 5.71 20.03
N SER A 413 -16.12 6.49 20.21
CA SER A 413 -16.18 7.80 20.89
C SER A 413 -17.24 8.71 20.25
N PHE A 414 -17.21 8.82 18.92
CA PHE A 414 -18.18 9.59 18.14
C PHE A 414 -19.61 9.08 18.34
N SER A 415 -19.83 7.76 18.31
CA SER A 415 -21.16 7.14 18.44
C SER A 415 -21.86 7.49 19.77
N TYR A 416 -21.09 7.69 20.84
CA TYR A 416 -21.58 8.04 22.18
C TYR A 416 -21.49 9.53 22.54
N GLY A 417 -21.07 10.38 21.59
CA GLY A 417 -20.94 11.82 21.82
C GLY A 417 -19.75 12.21 22.70
N ILE A 418 -18.73 11.35 22.80
CA ILE A 418 -17.52 11.61 23.57
C ILE A 418 -16.52 12.41 22.72
N PRO A 419 -15.95 13.51 23.25
CA PRO A 419 -14.87 14.23 22.59
C PRO A 419 -13.73 13.26 22.25
N GLY A 420 -13.23 13.32 21.02
CA GLY A 420 -12.20 12.40 20.53
C GLY A 420 -11.11 13.15 19.79
N VAL A 421 -9.86 12.74 20.00
CA VAL A 421 -8.72 13.17 19.18
C VAL A 421 -8.08 11.94 18.54
N LEU A 422 -8.00 11.96 17.22
CA LEU A 422 -7.54 10.86 16.39
C LEU A 422 -6.14 11.16 15.84
N VAL A 423 -5.16 10.38 16.29
CA VAL A 423 -3.76 10.49 15.86
C VAL A 423 -3.55 9.73 14.55
N SER A 424 -3.44 10.48 13.45
CA SER A 424 -3.25 10.02 12.09
C SER A 424 -1.80 10.19 11.63
N LEU A 425 -0.87 9.46 12.25
CA LEU A 425 0.53 9.48 11.81
C LEU A 425 0.63 9.12 10.31
N ARG A 426 1.41 9.90 9.57
CA ARG A 426 1.66 9.76 8.11
C ARG A 426 0.42 9.96 7.22
N HIS A 427 -0.55 10.77 7.64
CA HIS A 427 -1.74 11.11 6.85
C HIS A 427 -2.54 9.86 6.44
N ASN A 428 -3.07 9.16 7.45
CA ASN A 428 -3.89 7.98 7.20
C ASN A 428 -5.23 8.38 6.58
N LEU A 429 -5.34 8.21 5.26
CA LEU A 429 -6.50 8.61 4.46
C LEU A 429 -7.85 8.12 4.98
N LYS A 430 -7.91 6.97 5.68
CA LYS A 430 -9.18 6.45 6.24
C LYS A 430 -9.61 7.20 7.50
N PHE A 431 -8.66 7.74 8.27
CA PHE A 431 -8.95 8.51 9.49
C PHE A 431 -9.49 9.88 9.07
N GLU A 432 -8.77 10.54 8.16
CA GLU A 432 -9.14 11.84 7.60
C GLU A 432 -10.50 11.77 6.91
N ALA A 433 -10.72 10.79 6.02
CA ALA A 433 -11.97 10.68 5.29
C ALA A 433 -13.18 10.45 6.20
N PHE A 434 -13.06 9.65 7.26
CA PHE A 434 -14.16 9.48 8.21
C PHE A 434 -14.43 10.76 9.00
N ALA A 435 -13.37 11.40 9.53
CA ALA A 435 -13.48 12.65 10.28
C ALA A 435 -14.12 13.76 9.43
N GLU A 436 -13.75 13.89 8.17
CA GLU A 436 -14.36 14.80 7.21
C GLU A 436 -15.83 14.47 6.95
N LEU A 437 -16.15 13.18 6.73
CA LEU A 437 -17.51 12.71 6.43
C LEU A 437 -18.50 13.07 7.56
N VAL A 438 -18.06 12.99 8.82
CA VAL A 438 -18.88 13.35 9.98
C VAL A 438 -18.76 14.83 10.39
N GLY A 439 -18.02 15.64 9.61
CA GLY A 439 -17.86 17.07 9.87
C GLY A 439 -16.99 17.40 11.09
N ARG A 440 -16.05 16.51 11.44
CA ARG A 440 -15.12 16.64 12.57
C ARG A 440 -13.66 16.51 12.15
N ALA A 441 -13.29 17.10 11.02
CA ALA A 441 -11.92 17.07 10.51
C ALA A 441 -10.89 17.59 11.54
N ASP A 442 -11.28 18.55 12.38
CA ASP A 442 -10.44 19.14 13.44
C ASP A 442 -10.13 18.18 14.61
N ASP A 443 -10.78 17.01 14.66
CA ASP A 443 -10.44 15.96 15.62
C ASP A 443 -9.22 15.15 15.18
N CYS A 444 -8.79 15.26 13.91
CA CYS A 444 -7.67 14.52 13.36
C CYS A 444 -6.37 15.33 13.46
N VAL A 445 -5.36 14.76 14.14
CA VAL A 445 -4.03 15.36 14.35
C VAL A 445 -2.93 14.41 13.87
N TYR A 446 -1.70 14.92 13.70
CA TYR A 446 -0.63 14.19 12.99
C TYR A 446 0.53 13.74 13.89
N ASP A 447 0.45 14.00 15.20
CA ASP A 447 1.42 13.64 16.22
C ASP A 447 0.77 13.68 17.62
N TRP A 448 1.44 13.08 18.61
CA TRP A 448 0.94 13.01 19.98
C TRP A 448 1.03 14.34 20.73
N ASP A 449 2.03 15.17 20.43
CA ASP A 449 2.16 16.50 21.04
C ASP A 449 0.92 17.35 20.75
N SER A 450 0.51 17.38 19.47
CA SER A 450 -0.71 18.04 19.01
C SER A 450 -1.95 17.39 19.61
N ALA A 451 -1.98 16.06 19.76
CA ALA A 451 -3.09 15.36 20.37
C ALA A 451 -3.31 15.76 21.83
N LEU A 452 -2.23 15.90 22.59
CA LEU A 452 -2.26 16.27 24.00
C LEU A 452 -2.52 17.75 24.20
N ALA A 453 -2.02 18.61 23.30
CA ALA A 453 -2.39 20.01 23.27
C ALA A 453 -3.90 20.17 23.01
N ALA A 454 -4.45 19.44 22.04
CA ALA A 454 -5.88 19.42 21.76
C ALA A 454 -6.68 18.83 22.94
N ALA A 455 -6.17 17.76 23.58
CA ALA A 455 -6.81 17.09 24.72
C ALA A 455 -7.24 18.09 25.80
N ARG A 456 -6.35 19.01 26.17
CA ARG A 456 -6.63 20.04 27.18
C ARG A 456 -7.82 20.91 26.80
N SER A 457 -7.84 21.41 25.56
CA SER A 457 -8.96 22.22 25.07
C SER A 457 -10.27 21.45 24.97
N ARG A 458 -10.21 20.16 24.61
CA ARG A 458 -11.40 19.32 24.42
C ARG A 458 -11.96 18.76 25.73
N LEU A 459 -11.19 18.75 26.82
CA LEU A 459 -11.67 18.37 28.15
C LEU A 459 -12.53 19.46 28.80
N ASP A 460 -12.39 20.71 28.35
CA ASP A 460 -13.26 21.81 28.74
C ASP A 460 -14.61 21.75 27.99
N ASP A 461 -14.67 21.04 26.86
CA ASP A 461 -15.91 20.75 26.16
C ASP A 461 -16.67 19.65 26.92
N ALA A 462 -17.85 19.97 27.44
CA ALA A 462 -18.72 18.93 28.01
C ALA A 462 -19.07 17.89 26.93
N PRO A 463 -19.09 16.58 27.25
CA PRO A 463 -19.49 15.57 26.30
C PRO A 463 -20.81 15.93 25.62
N ASP A 464 -20.79 15.93 24.29
CA ASP A 464 -21.95 16.22 23.48
C ASP A 464 -22.82 14.96 23.38
N ARG A 465 -23.47 14.63 24.50
CA ARG A 465 -24.40 13.51 24.65
C ARG A 465 -25.69 13.69 23.82
N ARG A 466 -25.72 14.63 22.89
CA ARG A 466 -26.76 14.67 21.86
C ARG A 466 -26.75 13.35 21.15
N ASP A 467 -27.94 12.89 20.78
CA ASP A 467 -28.07 11.77 19.86
C ASP A 467 -27.51 12.22 18.51
N LEU A 468 -26.23 11.96 18.27
CA LEU A 468 -25.55 12.24 17.00
C LEU A 468 -26.15 11.40 15.86
N LEU A 469 -26.92 10.37 16.21
CA LEU A 469 -27.73 9.55 15.33
C LEU A 469 -29.18 10.07 15.23
N ALA A 470 -29.48 11.28 15.68
CA ALA A 470 -30.74 11.98 15.34
C ALA A 470 -30.60 12.84 14.07
N GLY A 471 -29.44 12.84 13.42
CA GLY A 471 -29.10 13.70 12.28
C GLY A 471 -28.87 12.97 10.95
N PRO A 472 -28.27 13.66 9.96
CA PRO A 472 -28.07 13.15 8.59
C PRO A 472 -27.33 11.82 8.50
N ILE A 473 -26.39 11.58 9.42
CA ILE A 473 -25.61 10.34 9.48
C ILE A 473 -26.51 9.13 9.76
N SER A 474 -27.46 9.25 10.69
CA SER A 474 -28.43 8.17 10.92
C SER A 474 -29.35 7.98 9.74
N GLU A 475 -29.89 9.04 9.16
CA GLU A 475 -30.80 8.90 8.01
C GLU A 475 -30.10 8.19 6.83
N GLN A 476 -28.80 8.42 6.67
CA GLN A 476 -27.98 7.73 5.69
C GLN A 476 -27.79 6.25 6.03
N LEU A 477 -27.52 5.91 7.29
CA LEU A 477 -27.38 4.53 7.76
C LEU A 477 -28.72 3.77 7.72
N ASP A 478 -29.83 4.39 8.11
CA ASP A 478 -31.17 3.80 7.99
C ASP A 478 -31.49 3.50 6.53
N ARG A 479 -31.25 4.46 5.62
CA ARG A 479 -31.42 4.25 4.18
C ARG A 479 -30.51 3.14 3.64
N HIS A 480 -29.28 3.07 4.13
CA HIS A 480 -28.33 2.02 3.76
C HIS A 480 -28.87 0.62 4.10
N TRP A 481 -29.38 0.43 5.32
CA TRP A 481 -29.97 -0.84 5.74
C TRP A 481 -31.29 -1.15 5.02
N ASP A 482 -32.13 -0.15 4.75
CA ASP A 482 -33.36 -0.32 3.96
C ASP A 482 -33.04 -0.81 2.54
N VAL A 483 -32.00 -0.24 1.90
CA VAL A 483 -31.55 -0.68 0.57
C VAL A 483 -30.93 -2.07 0.62
N ILE A 484 -30.18 -2.41 1.67
CA ILE A 484 -29.72 -3.78 1.90
C ILE A 484 -30.93 -4.72 1.93
N VAL A 485 -31.90 -4.51 2.83
CA VAL A 485 -33.07 -5.39 2.98
C VAL A 485 -33.86 -5.51 1.67
N ALA A 486 -34.03 -4.40 0.94
CA ALA A 486 -34.69 -4.41 -0.36
C ALA A 486 -33.93 -5.25 -1.40
N ALA A 487 -32.59 -5.14 -1.47
CA ALA A 487 -31.76 -5.91 -2.38
C ALA A 487 -31.78 -7.42 -2.09
N LEU A 488 -31.96 -7.81 -0.83
CA LEU A 488 -32.08 -9.22 -0.43
C LEU A 488 -33.44 -9.84 -0.80
N SER A 489 -34.43 -9.02 -1.15
CA SER A 489 -35.82 -9.47 -1.37
C SER A 489 -36.10 -9.98 -2.78
N ASP A 490 -35.26 -9.65 -3.77
CA ASP A 490 -35.36 -10.15 -5.15
C ASP A 490 -34.03 -10.76 -5.63
N PRO A 491 -33.76 -12.02 -5.27
CA PRO A 491 -32.54 -12.72 -5.69
C PRO A 491 -32.36 -12.74 -7.22
N ALA A 492 -33.45 -12.78 -8.00
CA ALA A 492 -33.35 -12.95 -9.44
C ALA A 492 -32.82 -11.70 -10.17
N ALA A 493 -33.01 -10.51 -9.61
CA ALA A 493 -32.64 -9.23 -10.23
C ALA A 493 -31.15 -9.07 -10.57
N GLY A 494 -30.27 -9.86 -9.94
CA GLY A 494 -28.82 -9.82 -10.16
C GLY A 494 -28.22 -11.00 -10.90
N ASN A 495 -29.03 -11.96 -11.37
CA ASN A 495 -28.52 -13.19 -11.97
C ASN A 495 -27.61 -12.93 -13.17
N ASP A 496 -27.98 -11.98 -14.04
CA ASP A 496 -27.17 -11.64 -15.22
C ASP A 496 -25.82 -11.00 -14.85
N ARG A 497 -25.79 -10.16 -13.81
CA ARG A 497 -24.56 -9.53 -13.30
C ARG A 497 -23.62 -10.58 -12.72
N ARG A 498 -24.15 -11.48 -11.89
CA ARG A 498 -23.39 -12.59 -11.29
C ARG A 498 -22.90 -13.60 -12.33
N ALA A 499 -23.72 -13.91 -13.35
CA ALA A 499 -23.27 -14.71 -14.48
C ALA A 499 -22.17 -14.02 -15.29
N GLY A 500 -22.24 -12.69 -15.45
CA GLY A 500 -21.17 -11.86 -16.02
C GLY A 500 -19.88 -11.96 -15.24
N PHE A 501 -19.97 -11.85 -13.92
CA PHE A 501 -18.83 -12.05 -13.01
C PHE A 501 -18.20 -13.43 -13.15
N LEU A 502 -18.98 -14.51 -13.15
CA LEU A 502 -18.46 -15.87 -13.35
C LEU A 502 -17.77 -16.02 -14.72
N ARG A 503 -18.31 -15.42 -15.78
CA ARG A 503 -17.64 -15.39 -17.10
C ARG A 503 -16.30 -14.67 -17.03
N THR A 504 -16.23 -13.53 -16.35
CA THR A 504 -14.97 -12.78 -16.17
C THR A 504 -13.96 -13.58 -15.34
N LEU A 505 -14.36 -14.16 -14.21
CA LEU A 505 -13.49 -15.04 -13.41
C LEU A 505 -13.02 -16.25 -14.22
N THR A 506 -13.92 -16.89 -14.96
CA THR A 506 -13.58 -18.02 -15.84
C THR A 506 -12.59 -17.58 -16.92
N ALA A 507 -12.76 -16.40 -17.51
CA ALA A 507 -11.82 -15.86 -18.50
C ALA A 507 -10.45 -15.54 -17.87
N ILE A 508 -10.41 -14.98 -16.65
CA ILE A 508 -9.18 -14.76 -15.90
C ILE A 508 -8.48 -16.09 -15.61
N GLN A 509 -9.23 -17.09 -15.13
CA GLN A 509 -8.72 -18.43 -14.84
C GLN A 509 -8.27 -19.15 -16.11
N LEU A 510 -9.01 -19.10 -17.22
CA LEU A 510 -8.63 -19.69 -18.51
C LEU A 510 -7.44 -18.99 -19.12
N LYS A 511 -7.28 -17.68 -18.92
CA LYS A 511 -6.09 -16.93 -19.36
C LYS A 511 -4.89 -17.25 -18.48
N ALA A 512 -5.06 -17.40 -17.17
CA ALA A 512 -4.02 -17.82 -16.25
C ALA A 512 -3.62 -19.29 -16.46
N ALA A 513 -4.60 -20.19 -16.59
CA ALA A 513 -4.42 -21.59 -16.91
C ALA A 513 -3.88 -21.76 -18.33
N GLY A 514 -4.34 -20.99 -19.31
CA GLY A 514 -3.78 -20.94 -20.66
C GLY A 514 -2.36 -20.42 -20.67
N ALA A 515 -2.01 -19.44 -19.84
CA ALA A 515 -0.62 -19.04 -19.62
C ALA A 515 0.20 -20.17 -18.95
N ALA A 516 -0.42 -20.99 -18.10
CA ALA A 516 0.21 -22.14 -17.46
C ALA A 516 0.24 -23.42 -18.34
N MET A 517 -0.70 -23.57 -19.28
CA MET A 517 -0.94 -24.74 -20.14
C MET A 517 -0.53 -24.52 -21.59
N ALA A 518 -0.14 -23.29 -21.98
CA ALA A 518 0.55 -23.05 -23.22
C ALA A 518 1.75 -24.00 -23.24
N LEU A 519 1.60 -25.10 -23.99
CA LEU A 519 2.71 -25.91 -24.44
C LEU A 519 3.69 -24.93 -25.08
N PRO A 520 5.00 -25.01 -24.78
CA PRO A 520 5.94 -24.14 -25.44
C PRO A 520 5.79 -24.38 -26.94
N ASP A 521 5.30 -23.37 -27.64
CA ASP A 521 5.58 -23.28 -29.06
C ASP A 521 7.11 -23.32 -29.16
N ALA A 522 7.61 -24.22 -29.99
CA ALA A 522 9.02 -24.47 -30.17
C ALA A 522 9.67 -23.22 -30.79
N GLY A 523 9.93 -22.20 -29.98
CA GLY A 523 10.47 -20.93 -30.44
C GLY A 523 10.29 -19.72 -29.53
N SER A 524 9.42 -19.75 -28.51
CA SER A 524 9.27 -18.56 -27.64
C SER A 524 8.82 -18.89 -26.21
N ARG A 525 9.74 -19.38 -25.37
CA ARG A 525 9.65 -19.17 -23.92
C ARG A 525 10.43 -17.90 -23.61
N VAL A 526 9.78 -16.90 -22.99
CA VAL A 526 10.49 -16.03 -22.05
C VAL A 526 10.71 -16.88 -20.82
N PRO A 527 11.93 -17.35 -20.56
CA PRO A 527 12.15 -18.28 -19.49
C PRO A 527 12.18 -17.55 -18.14
N ALA A 528 11.82 -18.26 -17.07
CA ALA A 528 11.80 -17.69 -15.73
C ALA A 528 13.21 -17.80 -15.15
N SER A 529 13.95 -16.69 -15.13
CA SER A 529 15.24 -16.66 -14.46
C SER A 529 15.12 -17.11 -13.00
N ARG A 530 16.01 -18.01 -12.59
CA ARG A 530 16.00 -18.57 -11.24
C ARG A 530 16.72 -17.61 -10.30
N LEU A 531 15.98 -17.02 -9.37
CA LEU A 531 16.56 -16.11 -8.39
C LEU A 531 17.48 -16.86 -7.44
N MET A 532 18.77 -16.49 -7.45
CA MET A 532 19.77 -16.95 -6.51
C MET A 532 19.80 -16.06 -5.27
N THR A 533 20.18 -16.65 -4.14
CA THR A 533 20.54 -15.93 -2.92
C THR A 533 22.06 -15.71 -2.84
N PRO A 534 22.55 -14.80 -1.98
CA PRO A 534 23.98 -14.68 -1.71
C PRO A 534 24.64 -15.98 -1.19
N PHE A 535 23.88 -16.85 -0.51
CA PHE A 535 24.37 -18.14 -0.05
C PHE A 535 24.62 -19.11 -1.22
N ASP A 536 23.75 -19.07 -2.24
CA ASP A 536 23.92 -19.88 -3.45
C ASP A 536 25.16 -19.47 -4.24
N LEU A 537 25.44 -18.15 -4.32
CA LEU A 537 26.67 -17.64 -4.94
C LEU A 537 27.91 -18.17 -4.24
N VAL A 538 27.99 -18.05 -2.91
CA VAL A 538 29.15 -18.55 -2.14
C VAL A 538 29.29 -20.06 -2.27
N SER A 539 28.17 -20.80 -2.21
CA SER A 539 28.18 -22.26 -2.30
C SER A 539 28.60 -22.75 -3.69
N ARG A 540 28.14 -22.09 -4.77
CA ARG A 540 28.42 -22.46 -6.16
C ARG A 540 29.90 -22.34 -6.53
N PHE A 541 30.59 -21.35 -5.94
CA PHE A 541 32.00 -21.09 -6.22
C PHE A 541 32.91 -21.45 -5.03
N ALA A 542 32.38 -22.19 -4.04
CA ALA A 542 33.17 -22.72 -2.94
C ALA A 542 34.30 -23.62 -3.46
N GLY A 543 35.52 -23.42 -2.95
CA GLY A 543 36.68 -24.24 -3.33
C GLY A 543 37.28 -23.92 -4.71
N LYS A 544 36.89 -22.82 -5.35
CA LYS A 544 37.49 -22.31 -6.60
C LYS A 544 38.45 -21.14 -6.31
N PRO A 545 39.75 -21.40 -6.06
CA PRO A 545 40.67 -20.40 -5.55
C PRO A 545 41.15 -19.36 -6.56
N ARG A 546 41.00 -19.58 -7.88
CA ARG A 546 41.51 -18.70 -8.93
C ARG A 546 40.34 -18.05 -9.66
N MET A 547 40.21 -16.72 -9.56
CA MET A 547 39.16 -15.96 -10.26
C MET A 547 39.79 -14.87 -11.12
N VAL A 548 39.34 -14.74 -12.36
CA VAL A 548 39.71 -13.63 -13.27
C VAL A 548 38.50 -12.75 -13.58
N ILE A 549 38.71 -11.44 -13.54
CA ILE A 549 37.73 -10.44 -13.93
C ILE A 549 38.21 -9.77 -15.23
N VAL A 550 37.42 -9.93 -16.29
CA VAL A 550 37.73 -9.48 -17.65
C VAL A 550 36.83 -8.30 -18.00
N GLY A 551 37.40 -7.11 -18.04
CA GLY A 551 36.72 -5.90 -18.50
C GLY A 551 36.56 -5.87 -20.03
N ASN A 552 36.09 -4.74 -20.54
CA ASN A 552 35.75 -4.60 -21.97
C ASN A 552 36.70 -3.66 -22.73
N ALA A 553 37.88 -3.37 -22.18
CA ALA A 553 38.80 -2.42 -22.80
C ALA A 553 39.36 -2.90 -24.15
N PRO A 554 39.64 -1.98 -25.09
CA PRO A 554 40.18 -2.31 -26.40
C PRO A 554 41.60 -2.91 -26.37
N SER A 555 42.33 -2.76 -25.25
CA SER A 555 43.62 -3.42 -25.01
C SER A 555 43.56 -4.95 -25.12
N LEU A 556 42.36 -5.54 -25.01
CA LEU A 556 42.17 -6.98 -25.18
C LEU A 556 42.29 -7.42 -26.66
N ARG A 557 42.02 -6.55 -27.64
CA ARG A 557 42.05 -6.93 -29.05
C ARG A 557 43.49 -7.24 -29.51
N GLY A 558 43.74 -8.45 -29.98
CA GLY A 558 45.08 -8.95 -30.34
C GLY A 558 45.99 -9.28 -29.15
N SER A 559 45.46 -9.29 -27.93
CA SER A 559 46.22 -9.53 -26.69
C SER A 559 46.76 -10.96 -26.55
N GLY A 560 46.13 -11.95 -27.21
CA GLY A 560 46.46 -13.37 -27.07
C GLY A 560 46.25 -13.93 -25.66
N ARG A 561 45.43 -13.29 -24.82
CA ARG A 561 45.26 -13.67 -23.39
C ARG A 561 44.18 -14.72 -23.15
N GLY A 562 43.57 -15.26 -24.20
CA GLY A 562 42.43 -16.17 -24.05
C GLY A 562 42.74 -17.44 -23.26
N GLU A 563 43.90 -18.07 -23.53
CA GLU A 563 44.33 -19.26 -22.78
C GLU A 563 44.63 -18.95 -21.30
N TRP A 564 45.21 -17.77 -21.03
CA TRP A 564 45.45 -17.31 -19.66
C TRP A 564 44.15 -17.09 -18.90
N ILE A 565 43.14 -16.47 -19.54
CA ILE A 565 41.82 -16.23 -18.96
C ILE A 565 41.09 -17.55 -18.66
N ASP A 566 41.05 -18.47 -19.63
CA ASP A 566 40.35 -19.75 -19.47
C ASP A 566 41.03 -20.69 -18.44
N GLY A 567 42.30 -20.43 -18.11
CA GLY A 567 43.07 -21.13 -17.07
C GLY A 567 42.71 -20.78 -15.60
N PHE A 568 41.74 -19.91 -15.36
CA PHE A 568 41.20 -19.64 -14.02
C PHE A 568 40.03 -20.59 -13.68
N ASP A 569 39.62 -20.68 -12.42
CA ASP A 569 38.48 -21.53 -12.01
C ASP A 569 37.13 -20.81 -12.20
N VAL A 570 37.16 -19.48 -12.20
CA VAL A 570 36.00 -18.59 -12.36
C VAL A 570 36.36 -17.43 -13.28
N VAL A 571 35.60 -17.26 -14.37
CA VAL A 571 35.74 -16.14 -15.32
C VAL A 571 34.55 -15.19 -15.19
N VAL A 572 34.82 -13.94 -14.87
CA VAL A 572 33.81 -12.88 -14.70
C VAL A 572 33.87 -11.91 -15.87
N ARG A 573 32.72 -11.59 -16.48
CA ARG A 573 32.61 -10.65 -17.61
C ARG A 573 31.48 -9.64 -17.40
N PHE A 574 31.31 -8.69 -18.34
CA PHE A 574 30.38 -7.57 -18.19
C PHE A 574 29.47 -7.34 -19.39
N ASN A 575 28.18 -7.14 -19.11
CA ASN A 575 27.16 -6.68 -20.06
C ASN A 575 27.10 -7.55 -21.33
N GLY A 576 27.00 -6.95 -22.53
CA GLY A 576 26.95 -7.66 -23.80
C GLY A 576 28.33 -7.96 -24.41
N CYS A 577 29.30 -8.42 -23.62
CA CYS A 577 30.65 -8.71 -24.11
C CYS A 577 30.66 -9.70 -25.29
N ALA A 578 31.49 -9.45 -26.30
CA ALA A 578 31.60 -10.33 -27.47
C ALA A 578 32.71 -11.37 -27.26
N ILE A 579 32.35 -12.66 -27.23
CA ILE A 579 33.34 -13.76 -27.13
C ILE A 579 33.64 -14.32 -28.52
N HIS A 580 32.58 -14.55 -29.31
CA HIS A 580 32.73 -15.15 -30.62
C HIS A 580 33.58 -14.28 -31.57
N GLY A 581 34.64 -14.86 -32.12
CA GLY A 581 35.62 -14.19 -32.98
C GLY A 581 36.75 -13.49 -32.23
N PHE A 582 36.75 -13.56 -30.89
CA PHE A 582 37.77 -12.97 -30.01
C PHE A 582 38.34 -13.99 -29.01
N GLU A 583 38.07 -15.28 -29.16
CA GLU A 583 38.39 -16.33 -28.18
C GLU A 583 39.89 -16.41 -27.87
N GLN A 584 40.75 -16.14 -28.86
CA GLN A 584 42.22 -16.10 -28.68
C GLN A 584 42.67 -14.98 -27.72
N ASP A 585 41.89 -13.91 -27.65
CA ASP A 585 42.20 -12.71 -26.89
C ASP A 585 41.51 -12.70 -25.53
N VAL A 586 40.23 -13.07 -25.51
CA VAL A 586 39.38 -12.91 -24.33
C VAL A 586 38.95 -14.23 -23.70
N GLY A 587 39.35 -15.37 -24.24
CA GLY A 587 38.95 -16.69 -23.78
C GLY A 587 37.54 -17.05 -24.22
N SER A 588 37.11 -18.27 -23.93
CA SER A 588 35.86 -18.86 -24.42
C SER A 588 34.77 -19.01 -23.34
N ARG A 589 35.13 -18.95 -22.06
CA ARG A 589 34.18 -19.22 -20.95
C ARG A 589 33.66 -17.94 -20.27
N THR A 590 32.44 -18.03 -19.73
CA THR A 590 31.89 -17.07 -18.77
C THR A 590 31.19 -17.80 -17.62
N ASP A 591 31.69 -17.66 -16.40
CA ASP A 591 31.06 -18.24 -15.20
C ASP A 591 30.09 -17.27 -14.53
N ILE A 592 30.44 -15.97 -14.48
CA ILE A 592 29.62 -14.91 -13.92
C ILE A 592 29.54 -13.75 -14.91
N LEU A 593 28.34 -13.44 -15.39
CA LEU A 593 28.07 -12.25 -16.21
C LEU A 593 27.53 -11.13 -15.33
N VAL A 594 28.31 -10.08 -15.11
CA VAL A 594 27.90 -8.93 -14.31
C VAL A 594 27.23 -7.88 -15.19
N THR A 595 26.09 -7.36 -14.77
CA THR A 595 25.38 -6.33 -15.53
C THR A 595 24.60 -5.36 -14.64
N ASN A 596 24.10 -4.28 -15.25
CA ASN A 596 23.11 -3.39 -14.66
C ASN A 596 21.68 -3.84 -15.11
N PRO A 597 20.59 -3.34 -14.49
CA PRO A 597 19.25 -3.81 -14.84
C PRO A 597 18.71 -3.22 -16.17
N TYR A 598 19.51 -2.47 -16.94
CA TYR A 598 19.08 -1.69 -18.11
C TYR A 598 19.27 -2.44 -19.43
N THR A 599 18.81 -3.70 -19.49
CA THR A 599 19.04 -4.58 -20.64
C THR A 599 18.31 -4.12 -21.91
N GLU A 600 17.33 -3.23 -21.79
CA GLU A 600 16.67 -2.58 -22.94
C GLU A 600 17.65 -1.80 -23.83
N THR A 601 18.79 -1.42 -23.28
CA THR A 601 19.85 -0.71 -24.01
C THR A 601 20.81 -1.64 -24.75
N PHE A 602 20.68 -2.96 -24.59
CA PHE A 602 21.58 -3.92 -25.19
C PHE A 602 21.13 -4.25 -26.62
N HIS A 603 22.00 -3.96 -27.60
CA HIS A 603 21.74 -4.25 -29.01
C HIS A 603 21.85 -5.75 -29.39
N ARG A 604 22.21 -6.61 -28.44
CA ARG A 604 22.37 -8.06 -28.65
C ARG A 604 21.76 -8.84 -27.49
N ALA A 605 20.74 -9.64 -27.81
CA ALA A 605 20.41 -10.87 -27.12
C ALA A 605 20.58 -12.01 -28.15
N PRO A 606 21.29 -13.11 -27.85
CA PRO A 606 21.33 -14.24 -28.77
C PRO A 606 19.94 -14.89 -28.85
N ALA A 607 19.56 -15.35 -30.03
CA ALA A 607 18.38 -16.19 -30.21
C ALA A 607 18.49 -17.52 -29.42
N ASP A 608 19.70 -17.89 -28.99
CA ASP A 608 20.07 -19.15 -28.34
C ASP A 608 20.32 -19.03 -26.82
N GLY A 609 20.01 -17.89 -26.20
CA GLY A 609 20.20 -17.65 -24.75
C GLY A 609 21.58 -17.10 -24.37
N LEU A 610 21.80 -16.86 -23.06
CA LEU A 610 23.08 -16.40 -22.53
C LEU A 610 24.01 -17.60 -22.26
N ASP A 611 25.19 -17.62 -22.88
CA ASP A 611 26.21 -18.64 -22.61
C ASP A 611 27.05 -18.22 -21.37
N CYS A 612 26.45 -18.35 -20.19
CA CYS A 612 27.14 -18.08 -18.93
C CYS A 612 26.69 -19.00 -17.79
N GLY A 613 27.49 -19.07 -16.72
CA GLY A 613 27.11 -19.82 -15.52
C GLY A 613 25.98 -19.16 -14.73
N MET A 614 26.05 -17.84 -14.54
CA MET A 614 25.00 -17.05 -13.87
C MET A 614 25.10 -15.57 -14.23
N VAL A 615 24.03 -14.81 -13.98
CA VAL A 615 24.00 -13.35 -14.09
C VAL A 615 24.00 -12.71 -12.70
N LEU A 616 24.92 -11.77 -12.48
CA LEU A 616 24.96 -10.92 -11.29
C LEU A 616 24.54 -9.49 -11.67
N VAL A 617 23.39 -9.05 -11.17
CA VAL A 617 22.87 -7.71 -11.42
C VAL A 617 23.27 -6.77 -10.30
N ILE A 618 24.08 -5.75 -10.62
CA ILE A 618 24.38 -4.64 -9.72
C ILE A 618 23.42 -3.50 -10.05
N ALA A 619 22.34 -3.40 -9.27
CA ALA A 619 21.32 -2.39 -9.39
C ALA A 619 21.79 -1.06 -8.76
N PRO A 620 21.86 0.03 -9.53
CA PRO A 620 22.04 1.35 -8.94
C PRO A 620 20.82 1.73 -8.10
N GLN A 621 21.01 2.59 -7.09
CA GLN A 621 19.94 3.10 -6.23
C GLN A 621 19.07 4.16 -6.94
N THR A 622 18.62 3.85 -8.16
CA THR A 622 17.83 4.73 -9.03
C THR A 622 16.62 3.97 -9.57
N GLN A 623 15.47 4.63 -9.74
CA GLN A 623 14.24 4.01 -10.27
C GLN A 623 14.29 3.86 -11.80
N ARG A 624 15.13 2.95 -12.31
CA ARG A 624 15.28 2.68 -13.75
C ARG A 624 15.39 1.17 -14.01
N GLY A 625 15.01 0.75 -15.22
CA GLY A 625 15.08 -0.64 -15.70
C GLY A 625 13.70 -1.21 -16.01
N ASP A 626 13.63 -2.11 -17.01
CA ASP A 626 12.40 -2.78 -17.43
C ASP A 626 12.45 -4.26 -17.03
N LYS A 627 11.60 -4.65 -16.08
CA LYS A 627 11.53 -6.03 -15.56
C LYS A 627 11.23 -7.04 -16.66
N ALA A 628 10.33 -6.73 -17.60
CA ALA A 628 9.91 -7.65 -18.64
C ALA A 628 11.03 -7.86 -19.66
N GLN A 629 11.69 -6.78 -20.08
CA GLN A 629 12.84 -6.86 -20.99
C GLN A 629 14.05 -7.54 -20.33
N PHE A 630 14.28 -7.30 -19.05
CA PHE A 630 15.32 -8.00 -18.30
C PHE A 630 15.04 -9.50 -18.22
N ALA A 631 13.81 -9.90 -17.89
CA ALA A 631 13.43 -11.31 -17.84
C ALA A 631 13.57 -11.99 -19.21
N GLN A 632 13.19 -11.29 -20.29
CA GLN A 632 13.39 -11.76 -21.65
C GLN A 632 14.87 -11.94 -22.02
N TRP A 633 15.71 -10.97 -21.66
CA TRP A 633 17.15 -11.02 -21.92
C TRP A 633 17.85 -12.11 -21.09
N ALA A 634 17.51 -12.21 -19.81
CA ALA A 634 18.15 -13.14 -18.87
C ALA A 634 17.83 -14.61 -19.18
N GLY A 635 16.72 -14.90 -19.84
CA GLY A 635 16.42 -16.27 -20.20
C GLY A 635 16.13 -17.15 -18.97
N ASP A 636 16.55 -18.41 -19.05
CA ASP A 636 16.49 -19.41 -17.95
C ASP A 636 17.69 -19.29 -17.00
N GLN A 637 18.52 -18.26 -17.17
CA GLN A 637 19.75 -18.10 -16.41
C GLN A 637 19.46 -17.91 -14.92
N ASP A 638 20.33 -18.47 -14.08
CA ASP A 638 20.34 -18.14 -12.66
C ASP A 638 20.75 -16.67 -12.46
N VAL A 639 19.97 -15.90 -11.71
CA VAL A 639 20.16 -14.45 -11.52
C VAL A 639 20.27 -14.10 -10.04
N LEU A 640 21.32 -13.36 -9.67
CA LEU A 640 21.44 -12.73 -8.35
C LEU A 640 21.35 -11.21 -8.49
N PHE A 641 20.44 -10.57 -7.77
CA PHE A 641 20.36 -9.10 -7.66
C PHE A 641 21.09 -8.61 -6.41
N THR A 642 21.83 -7.52 -6.55
CA THR A 642 22.40 -6.76 -5.45
C THR A 642 22.31 -5.26 -5.75
N TYR A 643 22.22 -4.43 -4.71
CA TYR A 643 22.45 -3.00 -4.87
C TYR A 643 23.95 -2.71 -5.03
N THR A 644 24.28 -1.54 -5.57
CA THR A 644 25.65 -1.02 -5.62
C THR A 644 26.29 -1.07 -4.22
N PRO A 645 27.38 -1.81 -4.03
CA PRO A 645 28.00 -1.95 -2.72
C PRO A 645 28.76 -0.69 -2.33
N ASP A 646 28.73 -0.34 -1.05
CA ASP A 646 29.62 0.67 -0.50
C ASP A 646 31.07 0.20 -0.58
N ILE A 647 31.97 1.11 -0.98
CA ILE A 647 33.40 0.85 -1.05
C ILE A 647 34.10 1.67 0.04
N TYR A 648 34.52 0.99 1.11
CA TYR A 648 35.26 1.58 2.24
C TYR A 648 36.75 1.24 2.19
N GLY A 649 37.61 2.20 2.54
CA GLY A 649 39.07 2.05 2.69
C GLY A 649 39.72 3.39 3.06
N GLU A 650 40.78 3.38 3.87
CA GLU A 650 41.44 4.60 4.39
C GLU A 650 42.20 5.40 3.31
N ASP A 651 42.59 4.75 2.21
CA ASP A 651 43.35 5.36 1.10
C ASP A 651 42.52 5.64 -0.17
N LEU A 652 41.19 5.56 -0.09
CA LEU A 652 40.31 5.82 -1.24
C LEU A 652 39.87 7.29 -1.26
N PRO A 653 39.87 7.97 -2.43
CA PRO A 653 39.42 9.35 -2.52
C PRO A 653 37.93 9.48 -2.15
N ALA A 654 37.57 10.61 -1.52
CA ALA A 654 36.19 10.99 -1.32
C ALA A 654 35.54 11.25 -2.69
N ARG A 655 34.34 10.68 -2.92
CA ARG A 655 33.66 10.70 -4.23
C ARG A 655 32.23 11.21 -4.13
N THR A 656 31.78 11.85 -5.20
CA THR A 656 30.39 12.35 -5.35
C THR A 656 29.64 11.71 -6.52
N GLY A 657 30.34 11.00 -7.42
CA GLY A 657 29.78 10.27 -8.55
C GLY A 657 29.69 8.75 -8.35
N SER A 658 28.91 8.08 -9.20
CA SER A 658 28.84 6.62 -9.25
C SER A 658 30.02 6.02 -10.01
N LEU A 659 30.54 4.88 -9.55
CA LEU A 659 31.63 4.15 -10.22
C LEU A 659 31.10 3.27 -11.35
N THR A 660 31.98 2.80 -12.24
CA THR A 660 31.58 1.78 -13.24
C THR A 660 31.20 0.45 -12.59
N THR A 661 30.31 -0.30 -13.25
CA THR A 661 29.91 -1.66 -12.85
C THR A 661 31.12 -2.58 -12.65
N GLY A 662 32.19 -2.37 -13.43
CA GLY A 662 33.45 -3.09 -13.31
C GLY A 662 34.12 -2.92 -11.95
N VAL A 663 34.26 -1.69 -11.47
CA VAL A 663 34.87 -1.39 -10.16
C VAL A 663 34.02 -1.95 -9.02
N TYR A 664 32.69 -1.83 -9.11
CA TYR A 664 31.78 -2.43 -8.12
C TYR A 664 31.91 -3.95 -8.07
N ALA A 665 32.00 -4.62 -9.23
CA ALA A 665 32.16 -6.07 -9.29
C ALA A 665 33.49 -6.54 -8.68
N VAL A 666 34.60 -5.84 -9.00
CA VAL A 666 35.91 -6.13 -8.39
C VAL A 666 35.82 -5.99 -6.88
N SER A 667 35.22 -4.90 -6.37
CA SER A 667 35.04 -4.68 -4.94
C SER A 667 34.23 -5.77 -4.26
N LEU A 668 33.12 -6.18 -4.88
CA LEU A 668 32.16 -7.14 -4.34
C LEU A 668 32.71 -8.58 -4.36
N LEU A 669 33.06 -9.08 -5.55
CA LEU A 669 33.40 -10.48 -5.76
C LEU A 669 34.70 -10.89 -5.05
N ARG A 670 35.69 -9.99 -4.99
CA ARG A 670 36.93 -10.26 -4.23
C ARG A 670 36.66 -10.45 -2.73
N ARG A 671 35.63 -9.82 -2.17
CA ARG A 671 35.28 -9.89 -0.74
C ARG A 671 34.39 -11.08 -0.42
N ILE A 672 33.43 -11.37 -1.30
CA ILE A 672 32.48 -12.47 -1.15
C ILE A 672 33.15 -13.81 -1.45
N LEU A 673 33.84 -13.94 -2.58
CA LEU A 673 34.44 -15.20 -3.03
C LEU A 673 35.87 -15.42 -2.50
N ARG A 674 36.56 -14.35 -2.07
CA ARG A 674 37.90 -14.39 -1.46
C ARG A 674 38.89 -15.33 -2.20
N PRO A 675 39.13 -15.12 -3.50
CA PRO A 675 40.03 -15.99 -4.25
C PRO A 675 41.45 -15.92 -3.69
N ALA A 676 42.19 -17.02 -3.78
CA ALA A 676 43.62 -17.03 -3.45
C ALA A 676 44.45 -16.30 -4.53
N LEU A 677 44.00 -16.36 -5.79
CA LEU A 677 44.56 -15.64 -6.94
C LEU A 677 43.46 -14.85 -7.66
N LEU A 678 43.61 -13.53 -7.71
CA LEU A 678 42.74 -12.61 -8.44
C LEU A 678 43.43 -12.13 -9.73
N GLY A 679 42.92 -12.56 -10.87
CA GLY A 679 43.27 -12.04 -12.19
C GLY A 679 42.42 -10.82 -12.53
N VAL A 680 43.01 -9.75 -13.07
CA VAL A 680 42.26 -8.60 -13.61
C VAL A 680 42.87 -8.14 -14.93
N THR A 681 42.04 -7.99 -15.97
CA THR A 681 42.47 -7.57 -17.31
C THR A 681 41.35 -6.82 -18.03
N GLY A 682 41.67 -6.00 -19.02
CA GLY A 682 40.68 -5.30 -19.84
C GLY A 682 40.08 -4.05 -19.17
N PHE A 683 40.87 -3.34 -18.35
CA PHE A 683 40.44 -2.13 -17.63
C PHE A 683 41.37 -0.95 -17.91
N THR A 684 41.14 -0.23 -19.02
CA THR A 684 41.81 1.04 -19.32
C THR A 684 40.99 2.27 -18.87
N MET A 685 39.79 2.05 -18.33
CA MET A 685 38.85 3.09 -17.88
C MET A 685 38.53 4.16 -18.93
N PHE A 686 38.46 3.78 -20.22
CA PHE A 686 38.18 4.69 -21.34
C PHE A 686 39.14 5.90 -21.45
N GLN A 687 40.33 5.81 -20.84
CA GLN A 687 41.35 6.87 -20.88
C GLN A 687 41.94 7.14 -22.28
N GLU A 688 41.48 6.42 -23.31
CA GLU A 688 41.96 6.54 -24.69
C GLU A 688 40.88 6.99 -25.68
N ASP A 689 39.70 7.39 -25.19
CA ASP A 689 38.54 7.76 -26.03
C ASP A 689 38.13 6.65 -27.04
N THR A 690 38.52 5.41 -26.76
CA THR A 690 38.22 4.23 -27.57
C THR A 690 37.12 3.38 -26.94
N ALA A 691 36.31 2.77 -27.79
CA ALA A 691 35.18 1.94 -27.43
C ALA A 691 35.61 0.54 -26.98
N HIS A 692 34.65 -0.39 -26.83
CA HIS A 692 34.95 -1.76 -26.42
C HIS A 692 35.80 -2.52 -27.45
N TYR A 693 36.53 -3.57 -27.07
CA TYR A 693 37.41 -4.33 -28.00
C TYR A 693 36.72 -4.89 -29.26
N TRP A 694 35.38 -4.99 -29.25
CA TRP A 694 34.57 -5.49 -30.36
C TRP A 694 33.79 -4.41 -31.13
N SER A 695 33.95 -3.13 -30.77
CA SER A 695 33.17 -2.02 -31.32
C SER A 695 34.00 -0.75 -31.41
N ASP A 696 33.80 0.03 -32.47
CA ASP A 696 34.39 1.37 -32.59
C ASP A 696 33.45 2.47 -32.04
N THR A 697 32.29 2.10 -31.51
CA THR A 697 31.26 3.03 -31.00
C THR A 697 31.35 3.21 -29.48
N MET A 698 31.57 4.45 -29.03
CA MET A 698 31.64 4.77 -27.61
C MET A 698 30.30 4.51 -26.90
N PRO A 699 30.30 3.82 -25.75
CA PRO A 699 29.08 3.65 -24.96
C PRO A 699 28.56 4.98 -24.43
N SER A 700 27.25 5.22 -24.56
CA SER A 700 26.60 6.48 -24.15
C SER A 700 26.75 6.81 -22.66
N GLY A 701 26.95 5.79 -21.81
CA GLY A 701 27.12 5.92 -20.36
C GLY A 701 28.51 6.37 -19.88
N VAL A 702 29.55 6.37 -20.74
CA VAL A 702 30.93 6.73 -20.32
C VAL A 702 31.00 8.16 -19.76
N LYS A 703 30.17 9.08 -20.24
CA LYS A 703 30.12 10.48 -19.79
C LYS A 703 29.56 10.68 -18.37
N SER A 704 29.03 9.62 -17.75
CA SER A 704 28.42 9.69 -16.41
C SER A 704 29.36 9.30 -15.27
N HIS A 705 30.60 8.94 -15.57
CA HIS A 705 31.62 8.52 -14.59
C HIS A 705 32.81 9.48 -14.58
N ASP A 706 33.41 9.68 -13.40
CA ASP A 706 34.75 10.24 -13.30
C ASP A 706 35.77 9.12 -13.53
N LEU A 707 36.31 9.07 -14.74
CA LEU A 707 37.23 8.01 -15.17
C LEU A 707 38.57 8.04 -14.41
N GLY A 708 38.93 9.16 -13.78
CA GLY A 708 40.09 9.27 -12.90
C GLY A 708 39.84 8.63 -11.54
N GLU A 709 38.69 8.93 -10.92
CA GLU A 709 38.27 8.31 -9.66
C GLU A 709 38.08 6.80 -9.78
N ASP A 710 37.52 6.33 -10.90
CA ASP A 710 37.35 4.91 -11.21
C ASP A 710 38.68 4.16 -11.27
N ALA A 711 39.66 4.75 -11.97
CA ALA A 711 41.00 4.19 -12.10
C ALA A 711 41.71 4.17 -10.74
N ALA A 712 41.69 5.28 -10.00
CA ALA A 712 42.30 5.38 -8.66
C ALA A 712 41.69 4.36 -7.70
N THR A 713 40.35 4.23 -7.73
CA THR A 713 39.65 3.24 -6.90
C THR A 713 40.05 1.82 -7.29
N LEU A 714 40.06 1.46 -8.58
CA LEU A 714 40.48 0.12 -9.02
C LEU A 714 41.90 -0.21 -8.54
N ILE A 715 42.86 0.68 -8.77
CA ILE A 715 44.26 0.44 -8.35
C ILE A 715 44.36 0.32 -6.83
N GLY A 716 43.66 1.16 -6.07
CA GLY A 716 43.59 1.05 -4.60
C GLY A 716 43.00 -0.28 -4.14
N LEU A 717 41.96 -0.78 -4.81
CA LEU A 717 41.39 -2.10 -4.55
C LEU A 717 42.44 -3.20 -4.81
N LEU A 718 43.15 -3.16 -5.94
CA LEU A 718 44.15 -4.18 -6.28
C LEU A 718 45.31 -4.19 -5.27
N ASN A 719 45.87 -3.03 -4.94
CA ASN A 719 46.97 -2.89 -3.98
C ASN A 719 46.58 -3.36 -2.57
N GLY A 720 45.33 -3.11 -2.17
CA GLY A 720 44.77 -3.52 -0.88
C GLY A 720 44.35 -4.99 -0.79
N PHE A 721 44.42 -5.76 -1.87
CA PHE A 721 44.06 -7.17 -1.85
C PHE A 721 45.12 -7.99 -1.10
N LYS A 722 44.69 -8.89 -0.22
CA LYS A 722 45.59 -9.70 0.62
C LYS A 722 46.08 -10.99 -0.05
N GLY A 723 45.38 -11.48 -1.08
CA GLY A 723 45.80 -12.64 -1.87
C GLY A 723 46.78 -12.29 -2.99
N GLN A 724 47.11 -13.27 -3.83
CA GLN A 724 47.92 -13.02 -5.03
C GLN A 724 47.08 -12.27 -6.07
N VAL A 725 47.68 -11.31 -6.75
CA VAL A 725 47.05 -10.55 -7.84
C VAL A 725 47.90 -10.69 -9.09
N ALA A 726 47.27 -11.04 -10.20
CA ALA A 726 47.89 -11.00 -11.52
C ALA A 726 47.08 -10.05 -12.41
N VAL A 727 47.76 -9.09 -13.03
CA VAL A 727 47.15 -8.13 -13.95
C VAL A 727 47.89 -8.14 -15.27
N THR A 728 47.25 -7.68 -16.33
CA THR A 728 47.94 -7.45 -17.60
C THR A 728 48.56 -6.05 -17.66
N SER A 729 49.53 -5.86 -18.54
CA SER A 729 50.42 -4.68 -18.57
C SER A 729 49.71 -3.34 -18.86
N GLU A 730 48.49 -3.35 -19.40
CA GLU A 730 47.66 -2.15 -19.51
C GLU A 730 47.23 -1.57 -18.15
N LEU A 731 47.12 -2.41 -17.11
CA LEU A 731 46.82 -1.94 -15.76
C LEU A 731 48.04 -1.30 -15.11
N ALA A 732 49.24 -1.76 -15.43
CA ALA A 732 50.49 -1.11 -15.01
C ALA A 732 50.70 0.23 -15.74
N TRP A 733 50.34 0.30 -17.02
CA TRP A 733 50.21 1.57 -17.74
C TRP A 733 49.19 2.51 -17.08
N LEU A 734 47.99 2.02 -16.73
CA LEU A 734 46.93 2.84 -16.11
C LEU A 734 47.40 3.39 -14.76
N ALA A 735 48.00 2.54 -13.94
CA ALA A 735 48.59 2.87 -12.64
C ALA A 735 49.62 4.00 -12.75
N ARG A 736 50.54 3.92 -13.72
CA ARG A 736 51.50 5.01 -13.99
C ARG A 736 50.82 6.29 -14.44
N ARG A 737 49.84 6.18 -15.35
CA ARG A 737 49.11 7.32 -15.90
C ARG A 737 48.38 8.14 -14.82
N ILE A 738 47.83 7.48 -13.81
CA ILE A 738 47.15 8.15 -12.68
C ILE A 738 48.08 8.45 -11.49
N GLY A 739 49.37 8.14 -11.59
CA GLY A 739 50.35 8.39 -10.52
C GLY A 739 50.21 7.49 -9.29
N MET A 740 49.56 6.33 -9.41
CA MET A 740 49.39 5.35 -8.33
C MET A 740 50.07 4.03 -8.73
N PRO A 741 51.32 3.75 -8.31
CA PRO A 741 52.03 2.54 -8.72
C PRO A 741 51.35 1.28 -8.18
N LEU A 742 51.44 0.19 -8.95
CA LEU A 742 51.07 -1.14 -8.48
C LEU A 742 52.02 -1.58 -7.36
N SER A 743 51.50 -2.29 -6.36
CA SER A 743 52.32 -2.92 -5.33
C SER A 743 53.24 -3.98 -5.94
N ASP A 744 54.47 -4.10 -5.43
CA ASP A 744 55.46 -5.12 -5.85
C ASP A 744 54.96 -6.59 -5.74
N ARG A 745 53.84 -6.80 -5.04
CA ARG A 745 53.19 -8.11 -4.88
C ARG A 745 52.26 -8.48 -6.05
N ILE A 746 52.00 -7.55 -6.95
CA ILE A 746 51.14 -7.74 -8.13
C ILE A 746 52.01 -8.23 -9.29
N GLN A 747 51.67 -9.40 -9.83
CA GLN A 747 52.31 -9.94 -11.02
C GLN A 747 51.74 -9.25 -12.26
N VAL A 748 52.61 -8.79 -13.16
CA VAL A 748 52.22 -8.13 -14.41
C VAL A 748 52.50 -9.07 -15.59
N GLU A 749 51.45 -9.35 -16.37
CA GLU A 749 51.46 -10.18 -17.56
C GLU A 749 51.53 -9.29 -18.81
N PRO A 750 52.54 -9.44 -19.68
CA PRO A 750 52.75 -8.55 -20.82
C PRO A 750 51.67 -8.74 -21.90
N LEU A 751 51.09 -7.65 -22.41
CA LEU A 751 50.26 -7.70 -23.61
C LEU A 751 51.12 -7.63 -24.89
N ASN A 752 50.60 -8.19 -25.98
CA ASN A 752 51.29 -8.24 -27.28
C ASN A 752 51.39 -6.88 -27.96
N ASP A 753 50.48 -5.95 -27.66
CA ASP A 753 50.50 -4.61 -28.23
C ASP A 753 51.64 -3.78 -27.62
N PRO A 754 52.54 -3.21 -28.43
CA PRO A 754 53.63 -2.36 -27.94
C PRO A 754 53.18 -1.19 -27.07
N GLN A 755 51.97 -0.66 -27.29
CA GLN A 755 51.38 0.42 -26.49
C GLN A 755 51.24 0.03 -25.01
N TRP A 756 50.95 -1.25 -24.77
CA TRP A 756 50.72 -1.80 -23.43
C TRP A 756 51.91 -2.60 -22.91
N ALA A 757 52.83 -3.02 -23.79
CA ALA A 757 53.93 -3.93 -23.47
C ALA A 757 54.96 -3.36 -22.49
N GLU A 758 55.15 -2.04 -22.45
CA GLU A 758 56.09 -1.36 -21.53
C GLU A 758 55.51 -1.08 -20.14
N GLY A 759 54.43 -1.79 -19.77
CA GLY A 759 53.63 -1.72 -18.53
C GLY A 759 54.41 -1.60 -17.23
#